data_AF-A0A834WJ50-F1
#
_entry.id   AF-A0A834WJ50-F1
#
_cell.length_a   1.000
_cell.length_b   1.000
_cell.length_c   1.000
_cell.angle_alpha   90.00
_cell.angle_beta   90.00
_cell.angle_gamma   90.00
#
_symmetry.space_group_name_H-M   'P 1'
#
loop_
_entity.id
_entity.type
_entity.pdbx_description
1 polymer ?
#
loop_
_entity_poly.entity_id
_entity_poly.type
_entity_poly.pdbx_seq_one_letter_code
_entity_poly.pdbx_strand_id
1 'polypeptide(L)'
;MAESSKSNALIIHHSSSSKGGWQAAIFIIFVEFAERFAYQGLAGNLISYLTNVLGEPITTAAKNVNTWVGVSSLFPLLGGFVADSYLGRFNTILLSSLIYLLGMVFLTLSVSVMKHTTLFFLALYILSVGDGGHKPCVQTFAADQFDDDTPEEKDAKSSFFNWWYLGVVAGSTAAVFVVIYLQDNVGWAVGLGVLAGVLALALALFLLGIKRYRKEGPTGSPFTRMAQVFVAASRKWRVNVTRDPHNYCYGDEEDDAPHLHAQPKFHTLAHTNQFRFLEKAMIIDDIDASSKTRNPWRLCSVTQVEEVKLVLRLIPIWLSCLMFTVVQSQLHTFFTKQGGTMNRSIGPHFQIPPASLQGLVGITILFAVPIYDRVFVPLARKLTGHPSGITVLQRIGIGLFLSIINMIVSALVETKRVGIAREYDLIDNPKAVLPMTIWWLLPQYMITGVSDAFTIVGLQELFYDQMPESMRSLGAAAYISIVGVGSFVSNAVIVAVEEISSKAGEKWLGDNLNRAHLDDFYWVLAVLSALSLCVYLWLAKSFVYKKVDGAETSNHQGSSLNKLPDGMIVSDDEFFEAIPFKFPIQSGIGPNRLLLPRSKICNLESWHNWEGSTPWKEFLERYNSLRFKSSLSKKSGKTPSKLLSSRSNTLPLATIMAFPRGKPITGGSIFKACFELQKSLPLMSLINLLTRALLLQWLSTKIWVANPIPVNLDMLFGIVPERWFWEKSMASSDFMSPILSGISPNK
;
A
#
# COMPACT_ATOMS: atom_id res chain seq x y z
N MET A 1 -23.18 -41.25 -64.82
CA MET A 1 -23.60 -41.74 -63.49
C MET A 1 -22.61 -41.19 -62.49
N ALA A 2 -22.99 -40.09 -61.84
CA ALA A 2 -22.19 -39.44 -60.80
C ALA A 2 -22.75 -39.93 -59.46
N GLU A 3 -21.94 -40.66 -58.69
CA GLU A 3 -22.32 -41.16 -57.38
C GLU A 3 -21.53 -40.42 -56.30
N SER A 4 -22.28 -39.64 -55.53
CA SER A 4 -21.84 -38.78 -54.44
C SER A 4 -21.51 -39.64 -53.21
N SER A 5 -20.22 -39.79 -52.91
CA SER A 5 -19.77 -40.30 -51.61
C SER A 5 -19.87 -39.16 -50.58
N LYS A 6 -20.96 -39.14 -49.80
CA LYS A 6 -21.08 -38.28 -48.63
C LYS A 6 -20.18 -38.85 -47.52
N SER A 7 -19.06 -38.18 -47.28
CA SER A 7 -18.32 -38.32 -46.03
C SER A 7 -19.21 -37.89 -44.87
N ASN A 8 -19.56 -38.83 -44.00
CA ASN A 8 -20.13 -38.54 -42.69
C ASN A 8 -19.05 -37.85 -41.85
N ALA A 9 -18.95 -36.53 -41.96
CA ALA A 9 -18.34 -35.70 -40.95
C ALA A 9 -19.15 -35.90 -39.68
N LEU A 10 -18.59 -36.67 -38.76
CA LEU A 10 -19.11 -36.87 -37.42
C LEU A 10 -18.94 -35.53 -36.69
N ILE A 11 -19.88 -34.61 -36.91
CA ILE A 11 -20.04 -33.42 -36.10
C ILE A 11 -20.43 -33.94 -34.72
N ILE A 12 -19.42 -34.13 -33.87
CA ILE A 12 -19.65 -34.21 -32.43
C ILE A 12 -20.22 -32.83 -32.07
N HIS A 13 -21.54 -32.75 -31.99
CA HIS A 13 -22.19 -31.70 -31.22
C HIS A 13 -21.59 -31.79 -29.81
N HIS A 14 -20.63 -30.91 -29.50
CA HIS A 14 -20.36 -30.57 -28.12
C HIS A 14 -21.68 -30.04 -27.58
N SER A 15 -22.39 -30.85 -26.80
CA SER A 15 -23.52 -30.35 -26.03
C SER A 15 -22.95 -29.25 -25.14
N SER A 16 -23.33 -28.00 -25.41
CA SER A 16 -22.98 -26.88 -24.56
C SER A 16 -23.43 -27.24 -23.15
N SER A 17 -22.48 -27.48 -22.25
CA SER A 17 -22.79 -27.70 -20.85
C SER A 17 -23.60 -26.50 -20.36
N SER A 18 -24.85 -26.72 -19.96
CA SER A 18 -25.79 -25.69 -19.46
C SER A 18 -25.34 -25.04 -18.12
N LYS A 19 -24.07 -25.18 -17.73
CA LYS A 19 -23.51 -24.75 -16.45
C LYS A 19 -22.39 -23.74 -16.67
N GLY A 20 -22.37 -22.70 -15.84
CA GLY A 20 -21.44 -21.58 -15.93
C GLY A 20 -22.09 -20.33 -16.56
N GLY A 21 -21.24 -19.43 -17.03
CA GLY A 21 -21.60 -18.15 -17.63
C GLY A 21 -22.34 -17.20 -16.70
N TRP A 22 -23.02 -16.23 -17.30
CA TRP A 22 -23.73 -15.16 -16.58
C TRP A 22 -24.83 -15.66 -15.64
N GLN A 23 -25.49 -16.77 -15.97
CA GLN A 23 -26.55 -17.35 -15.14
C GLN A 23 -26.03 -17.87 -13.79
N ALA A 24 -24.76 -18.27 -13.73
CA ALA A 24 -24.06 -18.60 -12.49
C ALA A 24 -23.47 -17.34 -11.84
N ALA A 25 -22.81 -16.51 -12.65
CA ALA A 25 -22.03 -15.36 -12.18
C ALA A 25 -22.84 -14.33 -11.39
N ILE A 26 -24.11 -14.09 -11.75
CA ILE A 26 -24.98 -13.12 -11.05
C ILE A 26 -25.15 -13.47 -9.56
N PHE A 27 -25.31 -14.76 -9.23
CA PHE A 27 -25.42 -15.19 -7.83
C PHE A 27 -24.13 -14.92 -7.06
N ILE A 28 -22.99 -15.13 -7.70
CA ILE A 28 -21.67 -14.95 -7.10
C ILE A 28 -21.36 -13.45 -6.87
N ILE A 29 -21.79 -12.56 -7.78
CA ILE A 29 -21.69 -11.10 -7.58
C ILE A 29 -22.49 -10.66 -6.34
N PHE A 30 -23.69 -11.20 -6.14
CA PHE A 30 -24.49 -10.86 -4.96
C PHE A 30 -23.82 -11.32 -3.66
N VAL A 31 -23.22 -12.53 -3.68
CA VAL A 31 -22.47 -13.05 -2.54
C VAL A 31 -21.30 -12.15 -2.19
N GLU A 32 -20.54 -11.69 -3.19
CA GLU A 32 -19.45 -10.75 -2.96
C GLU A 32 -19.94 -9.39 -2.44
N PHE A 33 -21.01 -8.84 -3.02
CA PHE A 33 -21.62 -7.61 -2.52
C PHE A 33 -21.98 -7.74 -1.03
N ALA A 34 -22.65 -8.83 -0.65
CA ALA A 34 -23.11 -9.07 0.70
C ALA A 34 -21.95 -9.29 1.68
N GLU A 35 -20.91 -10.01 1.28
CA GLU A 35 -19.71 -10.18 2.10
C GLU A 35 -18.99 -8.86 2.32
N ARG A 36 -18.74 -8.08 1.25
CA ARG A 36 -18.14 -6.74 1.36
C ARG A 36 -18.96 -5.81 2.24
N PHE A 37 -20.28 -5.86 2.10
CA PHE A 37 -21.21 -5.10 2.93
C PHE A 37 -21.10 -5.48 4.41
N ALA A 38 -21.04 -6.77 4.72
CA ALA A 38 -20.89 -7.28 6.09
C ALA A 38 -19.52 -6.93 6.69
N TYR A 39 -18.44 -7.18 5.95
CA TYR A 39 -17.08 -6.91 6.41
C TYR A 39 -16.89 -5.42 6.72
N GLN A 40 -17.25 -4.54 5.78
CA GLN A 40 -17.06 -3.09 5.96
C GLN A 40 -18.01 -2.50 7.00
N GLY A 41 -19.25 -3.01 7.08
CA GLY A 41 -20.22 -2.57 8.10
C GLY A 41 -19.79 -2.94 9.52
N LEU A 42 -19.05 -4.04 9.69
CA LEU A 42 -18.46 -4.41 10.98
C LEU A 42 -17.13 -3.68 11.23
N ALA A 43 -16.16 -3.84 10.33
CA ALA A 43 -14.80 -3.31 10.48
C ALA A 43 -14.80 -1.79 10.63
N GLY A 44 -15.63 -1.10 9.83
CA GLY A 44 -15.62 0.36 9.73
C GLY A 44 -15.94 1.07 11.05
N ASN A 45 -16.76 0.48 11.92
CA ASN A 45 -17.18 1.11 13.17
C ASN A 45 -16.80 0.31 14.43
N LEU A 46 -16.01 -0.75 14.29
CA LEU A 46 -15.62 -1.62 15.40
C LEU A 46 -14.93 -0.84 16.54
N ILE A 47 -14.07 0.13 16.21
CA ILE A 47 -13.40 0.95 17.25
C ILE A 47 -14.39 1.74 18.11
N SER A 48 -15.49 2.24 17.51
CA SER A 48 -16.52 2.96 18.25
C SER A 48 -17.25 2.02 19.20
N TYR A 49 -17.50 0.77 18.80
CA TYR A 49 -18.11 -0.22 19.70
C TYR A 49 -17.21 -0.51 20.91
N LEU A 50 -15.94 -0.84 20.66
CA LEU A 50 -14.98 -1.17 21.72
C LEU A 50 -14.80 -0.01 22.70
N THR A 51 -14.70 1.22 22.20
CA THR A 51 -14.47 2.39 23.05
C THR A 51 -15.73 2.92 23.74
N ASN A 52 -16.86 3.01 23.03
CA ASN A 52 -18.07 3.65 23.56
C ASN A 52 -18.98 2.67 24.32
N VAL A 53 -18.99 1.39 23.95
CA VAL A 53 -19.88 0.37 24.56
C VAL A 53 -19.13 -0.51 25.54
N LEU A 54 -17.98 -1.06 25.14
CA LEU A 54 -17.17 -1.90 26.04
C LEU A 54 -16.26 -1.09 26.98
N GLY A 55 -16.10 0.21 26.72
CA GLY A 55 -15.31 1.10 27.57
C GLY A 55 -13.80 0.85 27.49
N GLU A 56 -13.31 0.24 26.41
CA GLU A 56 -11.88 0.01 26.24
C GLU A 56 -11.12 1.33 26.03
N PRO A 57 -9.90 1.45 26.58
CA PRO A 57 -8.97 2.52 26.23
C PRO A 57 -8.77 2.60 24.72
N ILE A 58 -8.60 3.81 24.17
CA ILE A 58 -8.52 4.03 22.71
C ILE A 58 -7.39 3.19 22.10
N THR A 59 -6.23 3.11 22.76
CA THR A 59 -5.09 2.35 22.27
C THR A 59 -5.33 0.84 22.33
N THR A 60 -6.01 0.35 23.37
CA THR A 60 -6.41 -1.07 23.48
C THR A 60 -7.42 -1.43 22.41
N ALA A 61 -8.44 -0.58 22.20
CA ALA A 61 -9.44 -0.78 21.14
C ALA A 61 -8.80 -0.77 19.75
N ALA A 62 -7.90 0.17 19.46
CA ALA A 62 -7.15 0.20 18.21
C ALA A 62 -6.32 -1.08 18.02
N LYS A 63 -5.64 -1.56 19.07
CA LYS A 63 -4.88 -2.82 19.04
C LYS A 63 -5.78 -4.03 18.78
N ASN A 64 -6.97 -4.07 19.39
CA ASN A 64 -7.95 -5.15 19.20
C ASN A 64 -8.52 -5.14 17.77
N VAL A 65 -8.87 -3.97 17.22
CA VAL A 65 -9.30 -3.82 15.82
C VAL A 65 -8.21 -4.31 14.87
N ASN A 66 -6.98 -3.82 15.04
CA ASN A 66 -5.83 -4.24 14.23
C ASN A 66 -5.54 -5.74 14.35
N THR A 67 -5.70 -6.32 15.54
CA THR A 67 -5.52 -7.77 15.73
C THR A 67 -6.58 -8.54 14.95
N TRP A 68 -7.83 -8.12 15.03
CA TRP A 68 -8.92 -8.77 14.31
C TRP A 68 -8.81 -8.63 12.79
N VAL A 69 -8.49 -7.43 12.28
CA VAL A 69 -8.21 -7.19 10.85
C VAL A 69 -6.99 -8.01 10.41
N GLY A 70 -5.96 -8.06 11.26
CA GLY A 70 -4.74 -8.82 11.08
C GLY A 70 -5.01 -10.30 10.85
N VAL A 71 -5.75 -10.90 11.79
CA VAL A 71 -6.19 -12.30 11.74
C VAL A 71 -7.09 -12.55 10.52
N SER A 72 -8.12 -11.73 10.31
CA SER A 72 -9.05 -11.87 9.17
C SER A 72 -8.36 -11.80 7.81
N SER A 73 -7.25 -11.08 7.69
CA SER A 73 -6.49 -10.94 6.44
C SER A 73 -5.40 -11.99 6.26
N LEU A 74 -5.05 -12.76 7.30
CA LEU A 74 -4.12 -13.90 7.20
C LEU A 74 -4.83 -15.24 6.98
N PHE A 75 -6.03 -15.40 7.53
CA PHE A 75 -6.85 -16.60 7.34
C PHE A 75 -7.11 -16.97 5.85
N PRO A 76 -7.15 -16.03 4.88
CA PRO A 76 -7.16 -16.35 3.45
C PRO A 76 -6.03 -17.26 2.97
N LEU A 77 -4.84 -17.20 3.58
CA LEU A 77 -3.75 -18.13 3.24
C LEU A 77 -4.12 -19.57 3.58
N LEU A 78 -4.75 -19.78 4.75
CA LEU A 78 -5.24 -21.09 5.18
C LEU A 78 -6.47 -21.53 4.37
N GLY A 79 -7.40 -20.61 4.11
CA GLY A 79 -8.60 -20.84 3.33
C GLY A 79 -8.28 -21.29 1.89
N GLY A 80 -7.40 -20.55 1.21
CA GLY A 80 -6.91 -20.91 -0.12
C GLY A 80 -6.20 -22.26 -0.13
N PHE A 81 -5.35 -22.53 0.87
CA PHE A 81 -4.70 -23.83 1.03
C PHE A 81 -5.69 -24.99 1.15
N VAL A 82 -6.71 -24.86 2.01
CA VAL A 82 -7.73 -25.89 2.23
C VAL A 82 -8.55 -26.12 0.96
N ALA A 83 -8.87 -25.05 0.22
CA ALA A 83 -9.60 -25.13 -1.04
C ALA A 83 -8.81 -25.87 -2.12
N ASP A 84 -7.56 -25.46 -2.36
CA ASP A 84 -6.74 -26.03 -3.42
C ASP A 84 -6.29 -27.48 -3.10
N SER A 85 -6.10 -27.80 -1.81
CA SER A 85 -5.52 -29.10 -1.39
C SER A 85 -6.56 -30.20 -1.11
N TYR A 86 -7.74 -29.86 -0.57
CA TYR A 86 -8.65 -30.87 -0.01
C TYR A 86 -10.10 -30.72 -0.45
N LEU A 87 -10.72 -29.55 -0.21
CA LEU A 87 -12.18 -29.41 -0.31
C LEU A 87 -12.67 -28.99 -1.70
N GLY A 88 -11.81 -28.37 -2.51
CA GLY A 88 -12.22 -27.63 -3.70
C GLY A 88 -12.83 -26.26 -3.34
N ARG A 89 -12.88 -25.36 -4.33
CA ARG A 89 -13.34 -23.97 -4.15
C ARG A 89 -14.79 -23.88 -3.69
N PHE A 90 -15.71 -24.61 -4.35
CA PHE A 90 -17.14 -24.57 -4.03
C PHE A 90 -17.46 -24.99 -2.58
N ASN A 91 -16.92 -26.13 -2.12
CA ASN A 91 -17.19 -26.62 -0.76
C ASN A 91 -16.56 -25.71 0.30
N THR A 92 -15.39 -25.14 0.00
CA THR A 92 -14.73 -24.19 0.89
C THR A 92 -15.58 -22.94 1.05
N ILE A 93 -16.10 -22.37 -0.04
CA ILE A 93 -17.03 -21.22 0.02
C ILE A 93 -18.26 -21.57 0.87
N LEU A 94 -18.90 -22.72 0.62
CA LEU A 94 -20.09 -23.13 1.35
C LEU A 94 -19.85 -23.26 2.87
N LEU A 95 -18.79 -23.97 3.27
CA LEU A 95 -18.43 -24.14 4.67
C LEU A 95 -18.06 -22.79 5.32
N SER A 96 -17.31 -21.97 4.58
CA SER A 96 -16.87 -20.65 5.02
C SER A 96 -18.05 -19.70 5.23
N SER A 97 -19.02 -19.67 4.31
CA SER A 97 -20.24 -18.86 4.44
C SER A 97 -21.10 -19.29 5.64
N LEU A 98 -21.17 -20.59 5.94
CA LEU A 98 -21.87 -21.10 7.13
C LEU A 98 -21.18 -20.63 8.43
N ILE A 99 -19.85 -20.74 8.49
CA ILE A 99 -19.05 -20.28 9.63
C ILE A 99 -19.16 -18.75 9.78
N TYR A 100 -19.13 -18.01 8.67
CA TYR A 100 -19.23 -16.56 8.65
C TYR A 100 -20.61 -16.08 9.15
N LEU A 101 -21.69 -16.73 8.70
CA LEU A 101 -23.04 -16.46 9.21
C LEU A 101 -23.17 -16.80 10.69
N LEU A 102 -22.63 -17.94 11.13
CA LEU A 102 -22.62 -18.33 12.55
C LEU A 102 -21.89 -17.29 13.41
N GLY A 103 -20.73 -16.83 12.96
CA GLY A 103 -19.96 -15.76 13.61
C GLY A 103 -20.78 -14.48 13.74
N MET A 104 -21.47 -14.04 12.68
CA MET A 104 -22.31 -12.84 12.73
C MET A 104 -23.54 -12.99 13.65
N VAL A 105 -24.15 -14.19 13.69
CA VAL A 105 -25.27 -14.46 14.60
C VAL A 105 -24.79 -14.41 16.05
N PHE A 106 -23.67 -15.06 16.39
CA PHE A 106 -23.10 -15.00 17.73
C PHE A 106 -22.67 -13.58 18.11
N LEU A 107 -22.13 -12.82 17.16
CA LEU A 107 -21.79 -11.43 17.38
C LEU A 107 -23.04 -10.62 17.71
N THR A 108 -24.12 -10.77 16.94
CA THR A 108 -25.40 -10.09 17.17
C THR A 108 -26.02 -10.48 18.52
N LEU A 109 -25.97 -11.77 18.90
CA LEU A 109 -26.45 -12.26 20.20
C LEU A 109 -25.62 -11.74 21.37
N SER A 110 -24.30 -11.62 21.19
CA SER A 110 -23.40 -11.07 22.21
C SER A 110 -23.72 -9.62 22.54
N VAL A 111 -24.19 -8.83 21.56
CA VAL A 111 -24.55 -7.42 21.73
C VAL A 111 -25.98 -7.24 22.24
N SER A 112 -26.93 -8.05 21.77
CA SER A 112 -28.36 -7.89 22.05
C SER A 112 -28.82 -8.55 23.35
N VAL A 113 -28.52 -9.84 23.54
CA VAL A 113 -29.10 -10.66 24.61
C VAL A 113 -28.12 -10.88 25.77
N MET A 114 -26.88 -11.29 25.47
CA MET A 114 -25.96 -11.78 26.50
C MET A 114 -25.00 -10.73 27.06
N LYS A 115 -24.76 -9.62 26.35
CA LYS A 115 -23.80 -8.55 26.71
C LYS A 115 -22.48 -9.09 27.27
N HIS A 116 -21.92 -10.13 26.62
CA HIS A 116 -20.77 -10.87 27.14
C HIS A 116 -19.53 -10.64 26.25
N THR A 117 -18.53 -9.92 26.77
CA THR A 117 -17.31 -9.53 26.04
C THR A 117 -16.54 -10.73 25.47
N THR A 118 -16.42 -11.83 26.22
CA THR A 118 -15.72 -13.02 25.73
C THR A 118 -16.41 -13.64 24.51
N LEU A 119 -17.74 -13.65 24.52
CA LEU A 119 -18.50 -14.19 23.39
C LEU A 119 -18.38 -13.26 22.17
N PHE A 120 -18.35 -11.95 22.39
CA PHE A 120 -18.10 -10.96 21.34
C PHE A 120 -16.78 -11.22 20.62
N PHE A 121 -15.67 -11.34 21.36
CA PHE A 121 -14.36 -11.64 20.76
C PHE A 121 -14.30 -13.04 20.13
N LEU A 122 -14.89 -14.05 20.77
CA LEU A 122 -14.99 -15.39 20.18
C LEU A 122 -15.74 -15.35 18.84
N ALA A 123 -16.85 -14.63 18.77
CA ALA A 123 -17.62 -14.44 17.55
C ALA A 123 -16.82 -13.70 16.47
N LEU A 124 -16.07 -12.65 16.83
CA LEU A 124 -15.17 -11.95 15.89
C LEU A 124 -14.11 -12.87 15.27
N TYR A 125 -13.54 -13.80 16.05
CA TYR A 125 -12.55 -14.74 15.53
C TYR A 125 -13.19 -15.89 14.74
N ILE A 126 -14.37 -16.38 15.12
CA ILE A 126 -15.16 -17.30 14.28
C ILE A 126 -15.45 -16.66 12.92
N LEU A 127 -15.80 -15.37 12.94
CA LEU A 127 -16.04 -14.59 11.75
C LEU A 127 -14.78 -14.49 10.85
N SER A 128 -13.60 -14.30 11.46
CA SER A 128 -12.32 -14.28 10.73
C SER A 128 -12.04 -15.61 10.02
N VAL A 129 -12.40 -16.74 10.64
CA VAL A 129 -12.27 -18.08 10.04
C VAL A 129 -13.17 -18.23 8.81
N GLY A 130 -14.44 -17.79 8.92
CA GLY A 130 -15.39 -17.81 7.81
C GLY A 130 -14.97 -16.89 6.66
N ASP A 131 -14.51 -15.69 6.97
CA ASP A 131 -14.00 -14.74 5.98
C ASP A 131 -12.77 -15.29 5.22
N GLY A 132 -11.91 -16.02 5.94
CA GLY A 132 -10.69 -16.63 5.42
C GLY A 132 -10.90 -17.55 4.22
N GLY A 133 -11.82 -18.50 4.30
CA GLY A 133 -12.07 -19.39 3.17
C GLY A 133 -12.91 -18.75 2.07
N HIS A 134 -13.69 -17.71 2.38
CA HIS A 134 -14.53 -17.02 1.42
C HIS A 134 -13.70 -16.16 0.45
N LYS A 135 -12.91 -15.21 0.96
CA LYS A 135 -12.19 -14.20 0.15
C LYS A 135 -11.36 -14.74 -1.03
N PRO A 136 -10.44 -15.70 -0.84
CA PRO A 136 -9.59 -16.18 -1.94
C PRO A 136 -10.33 -17.10 -2.91
N CYS A 137 -11.39 -17.76 -2.44
CA CYS A 137 -12.10 -18.77 -3.22
C CYS A 137 -13.23 -18.18 -4.07
N VAL A 138 -13.96 -17.16 -3.61
CA VAL A 138 -15.11 -16.64 -4.36
C VAL A 138 -14.64 -15.96 -5.65
N GLN A 139 -13.59 -15.14 -5.61
CA GLN A 139 -13.06 -14.48 -6.81
C GLN A 139 -12.58 -15.50 -7.85
N THR A 140 -11.85 -16.54 -7.42
CA THR A 140 -11.35 -17.59 -8.31
C THR A 140 -12.50 -18.45 -8.84
N PHE A 141 -13.43 -18.86 -7.97
CA PHE A 141 -14.63 -19.61 -8.36
C PHE A 141 -15.52 -18.86 -9.35
N ALA A 142 -15.62 -17.53 -9.23
CA ALA A 142 -16.37 -16.71 -10.15
C ALA A 142 -15.70 -16.63 -11.52
N ALA A 143 -14.36 -16.52 -11.54
CA ALA A 143 -13.57 -16.55 -12.77
C ALA A 143 -13.72 -17.89 -13.50
N ASP A 144 -13.83 -19.01 -12.76
CA ASP A 144 -14.01 -20.36 -13.32
C ASP A 144 -15.38 -20.58 -13.96
N GLN A 145 -16.34 -19.66 -13.79
CA GLN A 145 -17.64 -19.80 -14.44
C GLN A 145 -17.58 -19.51 -15.94
N PHE A 146 -16.49 -18.91 -16.42
CA PHE A 146 -16.29 -18.55 -17.82
C PHE A 146 -15.07 -19.30 -18.38
N ASP A 147 -15.26 -19.96 -19.52
CA ASP A 147 -14.25 -20.73 -20.22
C ASP A 147 -13.28 -19.83 -21.01
N ASP A 148 -11.98 -19.95 -20.75
CA ASP A 148 -10.96 -19.13 -21.40
C ASP A 148 -10.65 -19.58 -22.84
N ASP A 149 -11.02 -20.82 -23.20
CA ASP A 149 -10.79 -21.39 -24.53
C ASP A 149 -11.81 -20.88 -25.56
N THR A 150 -12.91 -20.29 -25.10
CA THR A 150 -13.99 -19.79 -25.97
C THR A 150 -13.94 -18.26 -26.03
N PRO A 151 -13.74 -17.64 -27.22
CA PRO A 151 -13.58 -16.19 -27.30
C PRO A 151 -14.79 -15.40 -26.79
N GLU A 152 -16.01 -15.92 -26.99
CA GLU A 152 -17.24 -15.31 -26.47
C GLU A 152 -17.30 -15.31 -24.93
N GLU A 153 -16.90 -16.42 -24.29
CA GLU A 153 -16.89 -16.52 -22.83
C GLU A 153 -15.74 -15.71 -22.20
N LYS A 154 -14.61 -15.60 -22.90
CA LYS A 154 -13.49 -14.74 -22.52
C LYS A 154 -13.85 -13.25 -22.49
N ASP A 155 -14.56 -12.76 -23.49
CA ASP A 155 -15.06 -11.38 -23.50
C ASP A 155 -16.13 -11.16 -22.41
N ALA A 156 -17.01 -12.15 -22.21
CA ALA A 156 -17.99 -12.14 -21.13
C ALA A 156 -17.34 -12.09 -19.73
N LYS A 157 -16.22 -12.79 -19.53
CA LYS A 157 -15.43 -12.79 -18.29
C LYS A 157 -14.87 -11.40 -17.96
N SER A 158 -14.39 -10.66 -18.97
CA SER A 158 -13.92 -9.28 -18.77
C SER A 158 -15.07 -8.36 -18.31
N SER A 159 -16.23 -8.45 -18.96
CA SER A 159 -17.43 -7.72 -18.55
C SER A 159 -17.90 -8.11 -17.14
N PHE A 160 -17.81 -9.40 -16.79
CA PHE A 160 -18.09 -9.90 -15.44
C PHE A 160 -17.22 -9.22 -14.38
N PHE A 161 -15.91 -9.11 -14.60
CA PHE A 161 -15.02 -8.47 -13.62
C PHE A 161 -15.36 -7.00 -13.37
N ASN A 162 -15.87 -6.28 -14.38
CA ASN A 162 -16.36 -4.91 -14.20
C ASN A 162 -17.60 -4.86 -13.29
N TRP A 163 -18.58 -5.75 -13.52
CA TRP A 163 -19.78 -5.84 -12.67
C TRP A 163 -19.47 -6.33 -11.26
N TRP A 164 -18.54 -7.28 -11.13
CA TRP A 164 -18.01 -7.73 -9.86
C TRP A 164 -17.41 -6.56 -9.07
N TYR A 165 -16.54 -5.77 -9.70
CA TYR A 165 -15.93 -4.60 -9.08
C TYR A 165 -16.98 -3.57 -8.66
N LEU A 166 -17.96 -3.30 -9.51
CA LEU A 166 -19.09 -2.43 -9.15
C LEU A 166 -19.84 -2.95 -7.92
N GLY A 167 -20.09 -4.26 -7.84
CA GLY A 167 -20.72 -4.90 -6.68
C GLY A 167 -19.90 -4.74 -5.39
N VAL A 168 -18.60 -4.95 -5.45
CA VAL A 168 -17.67 -4.76 -4.31
C VAL A 168 -17.75 -3.33 -3.76
N VAL A 169 -17.67 -2.35 -4.65
CA VAL A 169 -17.64 -0.93 -4.25
C VAL A 169 -19.02 -0.47 -3.78
N ALA A 170 -20.10 -0.91 -4.44
CA ALA A 170 -21.45 -0.61 -4.01
C ALA A 170 -21.76 -1.20 -2.63
N GLY A 171 -21.36 -2.45 -2.36
CA GLY A 171 -21.55 -3.12 -1.07
C GLY A 171 -20.79 -2.41 0.05
N SER A 172 -19.51 -2.10 -0.18
CA SER A 172 -18.67 -1.38 0.77
C SER A 172 -19.23 0.02 1.09
N THR A 173 -19.61 0.77 0.07
CA THR A 173 -20.14 2.14 0.22
C THR A 173 -21.49 2.13 0.93
N ALA A 174 -22.38 1.22 0.56
CA ALA A 174 -23.68 1.07 1.21
C ALA A 174 -23.53 0.71 2.70
N ALA A 175 -22.58 -0.14 3.06
CA ALA A 175 -22.32 -0.47 4.46
C ALA A 175 -21.88 0.74 5.29
N VAL A 176 -20.97 1.54 4.76
CA VAL A 176 -20.42 2.72 5.45
C VAL A 176 -21.48 3.81 5.70
N PHE A 177 -22.45 3.96 4.79
CA PHE A 177 -23.53 4.93 4.98
C PHE A 177 -24.73 4.37 5.75
N VAL A 178 -25.17 3.15 5.45
CA VAL A 178 -26.39 2.59 6.04
C VAL A 178 -26.10 1.92 7.38
N VAL A 179 -25.16 0.97 7.42
CA VAL A 179 -24.94 0.13 8.60
C VAL A 179 -24.33 0.95 9.74
N ILE A 180 -23.32 1.77 9.45
CA ILE A 180 -22.69 2.62 10.46
C ILE A 180 -23.71 3.62 11.03
N TYR A 181 -24.57 4.19 10.18
CA TYR A 181 -25.65 5.06 10.64
C TYR A 181 -26.62 4.32 11.57
N LEU A 182 -27.03 3.10 11.21
CA LEU A 182 -27.87 2.26 12.06
C LEU A 182 -27.19 1.94 13.39
N GLN A 183 -25.90 1.60 13.39
CA GLN A 183 -25.14 1.28 14.61
C GLN A 183 -25.07 2.47 15.57
N ASP A 184 -24.76 3.67 15.07
CA ASP A 184 -24.56 4.86 15.90
C ASP A 184 -25.86 5.55 16.33
N ASN A 185 -26.90 5.56 15.49
CA ASN A 185 -28.12 6.35 15.73
C ASN A 185 -29.35 5.50 16.11
N VAL A 186 -29.41 4.23 15.72
CA VAL A 186 -30.57 3.35 16.02
C VAL A 186 -30.21 2.32 17.10
N GLY A 187 -29.07 1.66 16.94
CA GLY A 187 -28.51 0.75 17.93
C GLY A 187 -27.70 -0.39 17.31
N TRP A 188 -26.69 -0.84 18.05
CA TRP A 188 -25.75 -1.88 17.62
C TRP A 188 -26.41 -3.21 17.25
N ALA A 189 -27.44 -3.64 17.99
CA ALA A 189 -28.16 -4.87 17.70
C ALA A 189 -28.86 -4.85 16.32
N VAL A 190 -29.44 -3.71 15.94
CA VAL A 190 -30.08 -3.53 14.64
C VAL A 190 -29.03 -3.53 13.52
N GLY A 191 -27.96 -2.76 13.69
CA GLY A 191 -26.86 -2.71 12.72
C GLY A 191 -26.26 -4.10 12.44
N LEU A 192 -25.91 -4.85 13.49
CA LEU A 192 -25.35 -6.20 13.36
C LEU A 192 -26.37 -7.22 12.85
N GLY A 193 -27.65 -7.10 13.24
CA GLY A 193 -28.73 -7.94 12.75
C GLY A 193 -28.98 -7.79 11.25
N VAL A 194 -28.88 -6.57 10.72
CA VAL A 194 -28.93 -6.33 9.26
C VAL A 194 -27.78 -7.03 8.55
N LEU A 195 -26.56 -6.96 9.08
CA LEU A 195 -25.42 -7.68 8.50
C LEU A 195 -25.64 -9.20 8.49
N ALA A 196 -26.14 -9.76 9.59
CA ALA A 196 -26.46 -11.20 9.66
C ALA A 196 -27.56 -11.59 8.65
N GLY A 197 -28.60 -10.76 8.50
CA GLY A 197 -29.67 -10.99 7.53
C GLY A 197 -29.18 -10.95 6.07
N VAL A 198 -28.31 -10.00 5.74
CA VAL A 198 -27.69 -9.89 4.40
C VAL A 198 -26.83 -11.11 4.08
N LEU A 199 -26.03 -11.60 5.03
CA LEU A 199 -25.25 -12.84 4.85
C LEU A 199 -26.13 -14.08 4.72
N ALA A 200 -27.21 -14.18 5.50
CA ALA A 200 -28.16 -15.29 5.38
C ALA A 200 -28.83 -15.31 4.00
N LEU A 201 -29.23 -14.15 3.50
CA LEU A 201 -29.77 -14.00 2.15
C LEU A 201 -28.75 -14.35 1.08
N ALA A 202 -27.49 -13.93 1.25
CA ALA A 202 -26.41 -14.27 0.33
C ALA A 202 -26.15 -15.78 0.27
N LEU A 203 -26.12 -16.46 1.40
CA LEU A 203 -25.99 -17.92 1.46
C LEU A 203 -27.18 -18.62 0.78
N ALA A 204 -28.41 -18.15 1.01
CA ALA A 204 -29.59 -18.70 0.36
C ALA A 204 -29.51 -18.54 -1.17
N LEU A 205 -29.12 -17.35 -1.66
CA LEU A 205 -28.92 -17.09 -3.09
C LEU A 205 -27.78 -17.93 -3.68
N PHE A 206 -26.68 -18.09 -2.94
CA PHE A 206 -25.58 -18.96 -3.35
C PHE A 206 -26.05 -20.40 -3.54
N LEU A 207 -26.83 -20.93 -2.59
CA LEU A 207 -27.42 -22.27 -2.65
C LEU A 207 -28.43 -22.44 -3.78
N LEU A 208 -29.23 -21.41 -4.08
CA LEU A 208 -30.15 -21.41 -5.24
C LEU A 208 -29.41 -21.54 -6.59
N GLY A 209 -28.15 -21.07 -6.66
CA GLY A 209 -27.29 -21.20 -7.83
C GLY A 209 -26.63 -22.58 -8.00
N ILE A 210 -26.75 -23.51 -7.04
CA ILE A 210 -25.93 -24.75 -7.00
C ILE A 210 -25.98 -25.62 -8.25
N LYS A 211 -27.12 -25.66 -8.95
CA LYS A 211 -27.31 -26.45 -10.19
C LYS A 211 -26.70 -25.78 -11.42
N ARG A 212 -26.45 -24.47 -11.36
CA ARG A 212 -25.96 -23.63 -12.46
C ARG A 212 -24.43 -23.49 -12.45
N TYR A 213 -23.77 -23.71 -11.32
CA TYR A 213 -22.32 -23.52 -11.22
C TYR A 213 -21.50 -24.60 -11.94
N ARG A 214 -20.41 -24.17 -12.58
CA ARG A 214 -19.27 -25.02 -12.94
C ARG A 214 -18.41 -25.21 -11.69
N LYS A 215 -18.08 -26.47 -11.36
CA LYS A 215 -17.36 -26.82 -10.13
C LYS A 215 -16.06 -27.53 -10.50
N GLU A 216 -14.95 -26.86 -10.26
CA GLU A 216 -13.61 -27.45 -10.42
C GLU A 216 -13.21 -28.28 -9.21
N GLY A 217 -12.45 -29.35 -9.45
CA GLY A 217 -11.85 -30.19 -8.42
C GLY A 217 -10.65 -29.53 -7.74
N PRO A 218 -10.12 -30.11 -6.64
CA PRO A 218 -8.89 -29.63 -6.01
C PRO A 218 -7.69 -29.82 -6.95
N THR A 219 -6.84 -28.79 -7.07
CA THR A 219 -5.63 -28.78 -7.93
C THR A 219 -4.39 -29.38 -7.25
N GLY A 220 -4.50 -29.77 -5.97
CA GLY A 220 -3.41 -30.30 -5.15
C GLY A 220 -2.68 -29.20 -4.35
N SER A 221 -1.82 -29.59 -3.40
CA SER A 221 -1.18 -28.66 -2.45
C SER A 221 -0.01 -27.87 -3.06
N PRO A 222 -0.12 -26.53 -3.18
CA PRO A 222 0.97 -25.67 -3.63
C PRO A 222 2.18 -25.71 -2.67
N PHE A 223 1.92 -25.80 -1.36
CA PHE A 223 2.96 -25.87 -0.35
C PHE A 223 3.79 -27.14 -0.44
N THR A 224 3.18 -28.26 -0.79
CA THR A 224 3.91 -29.52 -1.00
C THR A 224 4.86 -29.37 -2.19
N ARG A 225 4.43 -28.72 -3.28
CA ARG A 225 5.29 -28.45 -4.45
C ARG A 225 6.45 -27.51 -4.10
N MET A 226 6.20 -26.45 -3.31
CA MET A 226 7.28 -25.57 -2.83
C MET A 226 8.25 -26.32 -1.91
N ALA A 227 7.73 -27.08 -0.94
CA ALA A 227 8.54 -27.84 0.01
C ALA A 227 9.42 -28.89 -0.69
N GLN A 228 8.89 -29.56 -1.72
CA GLN A 228 9.65 -30.49 -2.55
C GLN A 228 10.89 -29.83 -3.16
N VAL A 229 10.78 -28.61 -3.69
CA VAL A 229 11.93 -27.89 -4.28
C VAL A 229 12.99 -27.58 -3.22
N PHE A 230 12.59 -27.08 -2.05
CA PHE A 230 13.54 -26.81 -0.96
C PHE A 230 14.21 -28.09 -0.44
N VAL A 231 13.45 -29.17 -0.28
CA VAL A 231 13.96 -30.48 0.17
C VAL A 231 14.87 -31.11 -0.89
N ALA A 232 14.52 -31.03 -2.17
CA ALA A 232 15.34 -31.52 -3.27
C ALA A 232 16.66 -30.72 -3.39
N ALA A 233 16.58 -29.39 -3.35
CA ALA A 233 17.76 -28.51 -3.41
C ALA A 233 18.71 -28.73 -2.23
N SER A 234 18.19 -28.95 -1.02
CA SER A 234 19.00 -29.24 0.16
C SER A 234 19.63 -30.65 0.12
N ARG A 235 18.89 -31.67 -0.34
CA ARG A 235 19.43 -33.03 -0.55
C ARG A 235 20.54 -33.05 -1.60
N LYS A 236 20.43 -32.20 -2.63
CA LYS A 236 21.43 -32.02 -3.70
C LYS A 236 22.39 -30.88 -3.43
N TRP A 237 22.53 -30.39 -2.20
CA TRP A 237 23.38 -29.24 -1.89
C TRP A 237 24.85 -29.43 -2.29
N ARG A 238 25.35 -30.68 -2.32
CA ARG A 238 26.73 -31.01 -2.72
C ARG A 238 26.92 -31.21 -4.22
N VAL A 239 25.85 -31.19 -5.02
CA VAL A 239 25.93 -31.29 -6.48
C VAL A 239 26.47 -29.97 -7.03
N ASN A 240 27.51 -30.05 -7.86
CA ASN A 240 28.13 -28.88 -8.45
C ASN A 240 27.29 -28.38 -9.63
N VAL A 241 26.92 -27.09 -9.58
CA VAL A 241 26.20 -26.38 -10.66
C VAL A 241 27.18 -25.92 -11.75
N THR A 242 28.25 -26.69 -12.01
CA THR A 242 29.22 -26.35 -13.05
C THR A 242 28.58 -26.55 -14.42
N ARG A 243 28.79 -25.54 -15.28
CA ARG A 243 28.38 -25.50 -16.71
C ARG A 243 29.04 -26.64 -17.48
N ASP A 244 28.54 -27.85 -17.36
CA ASP A 244 28.65 -28.80 -18.45
C ASP A 244 27.40 -28.64 -19.32
N PRO A 245 27.53 -28.44 -20.65
CA PRO A 245 26.41 -28.34 -21.58
C PRO A 245 25.60 -29.65 -21.70
N HIS A 246 25.88 -30.65 -20.86
CA HIS A 246 25.23 -31.96 -20.81
C HIS A 246 24.55 -32.28 -19.47
N ASN A 247 24.37 -31.30 -18.56
CA ASN A 247 23.51 -31.53 -17.39
C ASN A 247 22.04 -31.47 -17.79
N TYR A 248 21.46 -32.63 -18.09
CA TYR A 248 20.02 -32.78 -18.36
C TYR A 248 19.21 -32.27 -17.16
N CYS A 249 18.42 -31.22 -17.38
CA CYS A 249 17.47 -30.73 -16.39
C CYS A 249 16.14 -31.47 -16.57
N TYR A 250 15.54 -31.89 -15.46
CA TYR A 250 14.27 -32.60 -15.51
C TYR A 250 13.16 -31.65 -15.99
N GLY A 251 12.58 -31.91 -17.15
CA GLY A 251 11.53 -31.08 -17.77
C GLY A 251 11.95 -30.29 -19.02
N ASP A 252 13.20 -30.39 -19.47
CA ASP A 252 13.69 -29.88 -20.77
C ASP A 252 13.55 -30.91 -21.91
N GLU A 253 12.70 -31.93 -21.77
CA GLU A 253 12.46 -32.91 -22.84
C GLU A 253 11.71 -32.22 -24.00
N GLU A 254 12.45 -31.69 -24.98
CA GLU A 254 11.98 -31.58 -26.35
C GLU A 254 11.68 -33.00 -26.87
N ASP A 255 10.53 -33.13 -27.53
CA ASP A 255 10.02 -34.33 -28.21
C ASP A 255 11.13 -35.18 -28.85
N ASP A 256 11.45 -36.33 -28.25
CA ASP A 256 12.15 -37.44 -28.92
C ASP A 256 11.68 -38.82 -28.43
N ALA A 257 10.46 -38.91 -27.91
CA ALA A 257 9.80 -40.19 -27.61
C ALA A 257 8.57 -40.40 -28.52
N PRO A 258 8.62 -41.30 -29.51
CA PRO A 258 7.45 -41.60 -30.31
C PRO A 258 6.49 -42.47 -29.49
N HIS A 259 5.26 -41.97 -29.34
CA HIS A 259 4.06 -42.64 -28.84
C HIS A 259 3.89 -42.76 -27.30
N LEU A 260 3.00 -41.92 -26.74
CA LEU A 260 1.65 -42.28 -26.27
C LEU A 260 1.19 -41.27 -25.19
N HIS A 261 0.01 -40.69 -25.40
CA HIS A 261 -0.70 -39.70 -24.56
C HIS A 261 -0.23 -38.24 -24.65
N ALA A 262 -0.92 -37.50 -25.53
CA ALA A 262 -0.92 -36.04 -25.56
C ALA A 262 -1.30 -35.48 -24.18
N GLN A 263 -0.33 -34.89 -23.49
CA GLN A 263 -0.57 -33.95 -22.39
C GLN A 263 -0.54 -32.52 -22.94
N PRO A 264 -1.30 -31.59 -22.33
CA PRO A 264 -1.45 -30.23 -22.83
C PRO A 264 -0.12 -29.48 -22.78
N LYS A 265 0.13 -28.65 -23.80
CA LYS A 265 1.27 -27.75 -23.93
C LYS A 265 1.41 -26.88 -22.66
N PHE A 266 2.28 -27.26 -21.73
CA PHE A 266 2.66 -26.37 -20.63
C PHE A 266 3.66 -25.34 -21.18
N HIS A 267 3.29 -24.06 -21.11
CA HIS A 267 4.19 -22.96 -21.41
C HIS A 267 5.43 -23.03 -20.52
N THR A 268 6.60 -23.32 -21.09
CA THR A 268 7.86 -23.40 -20.35
C THR A 268 8.24 -22.00 -19.86
N LEU A 269 8.51 -21.87 -18.55
CA LEU A 269 8.97 -20.61 -17.95
C LEU A 269 10.45 -20.40 -18.29
N ALA A 270 10.80 -19.19 -18.72
CA ALA A 270 12.18 -18.86 -19.08
C ALA A 270 13.13 -19.01 -17.89
N HIS A 271 14.28 -19.66 -18.12
CA HIS A 271 15.27 -19.89 -17.07
C HIS A 271 15.85 -18.56 -16.53
N THR A 272 16.00 -18.46 -15.21
CA THR A 272 16.49 -17.22 -14.56
C THR A 272 17.65 -17.43 -13.59
N ASN A 273 18.62 -16.50 -13.60
CA ASN A 273 19.87 -16.60 -12.82
C ASN A 273 19.74 -16.24 -11.32
N GLN A 274 18.57 -15.81 -10.84
CA GLN A 274 18.37 -15.50 -9.41
C GLN A 274 18.03 -16.77 -8.62
N PHE A 275 18.49 -16.87 -7.37
CA PHE A 275 18.31 -18.03 -6.48
C PHE A 275 18.90 -19.34 -7.05
N ARG A 276 20.11 -19.30 -7.61
CA ARG A 276 20.82 -20.45 -8.23
C ARG A 276 20.91 -21.70 -7.36
N PHE A 277 20.86 -21.57 -6.04
CA PHE A 277 20.89 -22.75 -5.16
C PHE A 277 19.66 -23.65 -5.34
N LEU A 278 18.53 -23.12 -5.79
CA LEU A 278 17.32 -23.90 -6.08
C LEU A 278 17.43 -24.72 -7.36
N GLU A 279 18.28 -24.32 -8.30
CA GLU A 279 18.55 -25.06 -9.55
C GLU A 279 19.13 -26.46 -9.26
N LYS A 280 19.73 -26.66 -8.09
CA LYS A 280 20.18 -27.99 -7.66
C LYS A 280 19.04 -29.00 -7.59
N ALA A 281 17.79 -28.57 -7.42
CA ALA A 281 16.64 -29.46 -7.38
C ALA A 281 16.29 -30.09 -8.75
N MET A 282 16.68 -29.46 -9.87
CA MET A 282 16.32 -29.93 -11.22
C MET A 282 17.42 -30.72 -11.94
N ILE A 283 18.65 -30.71 -11.42
CA ILE A 283 19.79 -31.43 -12.00
C ILE A 283 19.61 -32.93 -11.82
N ILE A 284 19.70 -33.71 -12.90
CA ILE A 284 19.73 -35.18 -12.86
C ILE A 284 21.16 -35.63 -12.50
N ASP A 285 21.31 -36.39 -11.41
CA ASP A 285 22.58 -37.02 -11.01
C ASP A 285 22.59 -38.53 -11.34
N ASP A 286 23.71 -39.22 -11.12
CA ASP A 286 23.85 -40.67 -11.41
C ASP A 286 22.82 -41.54 -10.66
N ILE A 287 22.38 -41.10 -9.46
CA ILE A 287 21.38 -41.79 -8.65
C ILE A 287 20.01 -41.65 -9.28
N ASP A 288 19.69 -40.47 -9.79
CA ASP A 288 18.44 -40.22 -10.48
C ASP A 288 18.44 -40.89 -11.87
N ALA A 289 19.56 -40.88 -12.60
CA ALA A 289 19.69 -41.54 -13.90
C ALA A 289 19.52 -43.07 -13.80
N SER A 290 19.96 -43.67 -12.69
CA SER A 290 19.84 -45.11 -12.42
C SER A 290 18.50 -45.55 -11.82
N SER A 291 17.66 -44.62 -11.35
CA SER A 291 16.37 -44.94 -10.75
C SER A 291 15.26 -45.06 -11.80
N LYS A 292 14.52 -46.19 -11.77
CA LYS A 292 13.32 -46.39 -12.60
C LYS A 292 12.11 -45.56 -12.17
N THR A 293 12.09 -45.09 -10.92
CA THR A 293 11.01 -44.26 -10.37
C THR A 293 11.54 -42.90 -9.96
N ARG A 294 10.84 -41.84 -10.38
CA ARG A 294 11.20 -40.46 -10.03
C ARG A 294 10.61 -40.11 -8.66
N ASN A 295 11.45 -39.63 -7.74
CA ASN A 295 11.02 -39.17 -6.42
C ASN A 295 10.87 -37.62 -6.41
N PRO A 296 9.65 -37.08 -6.29
CA PRO A 296 9.40 -35.63 -6.27
C PRO A 296 10.11 -34.88 -5.14
N TRP A 297 10.55 -35.57 -4.09
CA TRP A 297 11.28 -35.00 -2.95
C TRP A 297 12.82 -35.02 -3.14
N ARG A 298 13.31 -35.40 -4.33
CA ARG A 298 14.73 -35.39 -4.68
C ARG A 298 14.99 -34.71 -6.03
N LEU A 299 14.08 -34.86 -6.99
CA LEU A 299 14.17 -34.27 -8.33
C LEU A 299 12.86 -33.53 -8.64
N CYS A 300 12.97 -32.26 -9.00
CA CYS A 300 11.84 -31.38 -9.34
C CYS A 300 11.98 -30.88 -10.79
N SER A 301 10.86 -30.54 -11.44
CA SER A 301 10.91 -30.03 -12.81
C SER A 301 11.45 -28.59 -12.87
N VAL A 302 12.02 -28.20 -14.01
CA VAL A 302 12.44 -26.80 -14.27
C VAL A 302 11.30 -25.82 -13.99
N THR A 303 10.10 -26.15 -14.49
CA THR A 303 8.88 -25.37 -14.23
C THR A 303 8.61 -25.20 -12.73
N GLN A 304 8.65 -26.28 -11.95
CA GLN A 304 8.39 -26.23 -10.50
C GLN A 304 9.44 -25.39 -9.75
N VAL A 305 10.72 -25.44 -10.16
CA VAL A 305 11.78 -24.62 -9.56
C VAL A 305 11.58 -23.14 -9.88
N GLU A 306 11.28 -22.80 -11.14
CA GLU A 306 11.02 -21.41 -11.56
C GLU A 306 9.74 -20.85 -10.91
N GLU A 307 8.69 -21.66 -10.73
CA GLU A 307 7.48 -21.28 -9.96
C GLU A 307 7.86 -20.82 -8.53
N VAL A 308 8.74 -21.55 -7.83
CA VAL A 308 9.22 -21.20 -6.48
C VAL A 308 10.08 -19.93 -6.50
N LYS A 309 10.96 -19.78 -7.49
CA LYS A 309 11.78 -18.57 -7.65
C LYS A 309 10.91 -17.32 -7.79
N LEU A 310 9.81 -17.39 -8.56
CA LEU A 310 8.87 -16.28 -8.72
C LEU A 310 8.24 -15.85 -7.38
N VAL A 311 7.77 -16.81 -6.57
CA VAL A 311 7.22 -16.51 -5.24
C VAL A 311 8.25 -15.83 -4.36
N LEU A 312 9.50 -16.31 -4.35
CA LEU A 312 10.57 -15.72 -3.55
C LEU A 312 10.94 -14.29 -3.97
N ARG A 313 10.82 -13.94 -5.26
CA ARG A 313 11.04 -12.56 -5.74
C ARG A 313 10.02 -11.57 -5.21
N LEU A 314 8.80 -12.02 -4.92
CA LEU A 314 7.72 -11.16 -4.45
C LEU A 314 7.85 -10.82 -2.95
N ILE A 315 8.48 -11.68 -2.16
CA ILE A 315 8.60 -11.50 -0.69
C ILE A 315 9.29 -10.18 -0.29
N PRO A 316 10.43 -9.77 -0.90
CA PRO A 316 11.04 -8.48 -0.56
C PRO A 316 10.11 -7.29 -0.86
N ILE A 317 9.43 -7.30 -2.00
CA ILE A 317 8.48 -6.26 -2.38
C ILE A 317 7.31 -6.23 -1.39
N TRP A 318 6.76 -7.40 -1.07
CA TRP A 318 5.72 -7.60 -0.05
C TRP A 318 6.11 -6.97 1.30
N LEU A 319 7.32 -7.26 1.79
CA LEU A 319 7.83 -6.74 3.06
C LEU A 319 7.92 -5.21 3.05
N SER A 320 8.43 -4.65 1.96
CA SER A 320 8.59 -3.19 1.82
C SER A 320 7.27 -2.42 1.72
N CYS A 321 6.15 -3.11 1.50
CA CYS A 321 4.81 -2.52 1.45
C CYS A 321 4.06 -2.59 2.81
N LEU A 322 4.61 -3.24 3.84
CA LEU A 322 3.92 -3.38 5.14
C LEU A 322 3.63 -2.03 5.80
N MET A 323 4.53 -1.06 5.66
CA MET A 323 4.37 0.26 6.27
C MET A 323 3.16 1.02 5.70
N PHE A 324 2.85 0.81 4.42
CA PHE A 324 1.63 1.35 3.81
C PHE A 324 0.39 0.85 4.52
N THR A 325 0.30 -0.45 4.80
CA THR A 325 -0.87 -1.02 5.49
C THR A 325 -0.98 -0.59 6.95
N VAL A 326 0.13 -0.21 7.60
CA VAL A 326 0.09 0.42 8.94
C VAL A 326 -0.46 1.85 8.86
N VAL A 327 -0.18 2.59 7.78
CA VAL A 327 -0.85 3.88 7.54
C VAL A 327 -2.34 3.67 7.29
N GLN A 328 -2.71 2.61 6.57
CA GLN A 328 -4.12 2.29 6.32
C GLN A 328 -4.88 1.86 7.57
N SER A 329 -4.23 1.22 8.56
CA SER A 329 -4.91 0.83 9.81
C SER A 329 -5.44 2.04 10.60
N GLN A 330 -4.89 3.23 10.37
CA GLN A 330 -5.35 4.48 11.00
C GLN A 330 -6.77 4.86 10.57
N LEU A 331 -7.16 4.47 9.35
CA LEU A 331 -8.48 4.74 8.75
C LEU A 331 -9.63 4.20 9.61
N HIS A 332 -9.51 2.95 10.07
CA HIS A 332 -10.53 2.27 10.86
C HIS A 332 -10.39 2.54 12.38
N THR A 333 -9.31 3.22 12.79
CA THR A 333 -8.98 3.43 14.20
C THR A 333 -8.91 4.92 14.55
N PHE A 334 -7.72 5.51 14.58
CA PHE A 334 -7.49 6.86 15.09
C PHE A 334 -8.20 7.94 14.26
N PHE A 335 -8.35 7.78 12.95
CA PHE A 335 -9.10 8.75 12.13
C PHE A 335 -10.57 8.84 12.55
N THR A 336 -11.20 7.70 12.82
CA THR A 336 -12.57 7.64 13.34
C THR A 336 -12.67 8.29 14.72
N LYS A 337 -11.71 8.03 15.63
CA LYS A 337 -11.70 8.64 16.97
C LYS A 337 -11.44 10.14 16.93
N GLN A 338 -10.56 10.60 16.03
CA GLN A 338 -10.32 12.01 15.74
C GLN A 338 -11.63 12.69 15.31
N GLY A 339 -12.32 12.14 14.31
CA GLY A 339 -13.60 12.65 13.83
C GLY A 339 -14.71 12.65 14.89
N GLY A 340 -14.65 11.74 15.85
CA GLY A 340 -15.57 11.69 16.99
C GLY A 340 -15.51 12.89 17.94
N THR A 341 -14.37 13.61 17.98
CA THR A 341 -14.18 14.81 18.82
C THR A 341 -14.54 16.13 18.12
N MET A 342 -14.86 16.07 16.83
CA MET A 342 -15.09 17.25 15.99
C MET A 342 -16.59 17.54 15.85
N ASN A 343 -16.95 18.72 15.38
CA ASN A 343 -18.34 19.04 15.05
C ASN A 343 -18.77 18.29 13.78
N ARG A 344 -19.76 17.41 13.92
CA ARG A 344 -20.27 16.48 12.89
C ARG A 344 -21.63 16.89 12.31
N SER A 345 -22.13 18.09 12.59
CA SER A 345 -23.43 18.52 12.11
C SER A 345 -23.41 18.83 10.60
N ILE A 346 -24.35 18.23 9.85
CA ILE A 346 -24.78 18.71 8.52
C ILE A 346 -26.11 19.39 8.71
N GLY A 347 -26.12 20.72 8.59
CA GLY A 347 -27.30 21.51 8.87
C GLY A 347 -27.76 21.40 10.34
N PRO A 348 -29.04 21.72 10.63
CA PRO A 348 -29.52 21.85 12.00
C PRO A 348 -29.91 20.52 12.69
N HIS A 349 -30.21 19.46 11.95
CA HIS A 349 -30.85 18.25 12.52
C HIS A 349 -30.09 16.95 12.29
N PHE A 350 -29.04 16.93 11.47
CA PHE A 350 -28.34 15.70 11.12
C PHE A 350 -26.91 15.71 11.65
N GLN A 351 -26.53 14.66 12.40
CA GLN A 351 -25.15 14.42 12.81
C GLN A 351 -24.62 13.18 12.11
N ILE A 352 -23.52 13.34 11.37
CA ILE A 352 -22.91 12.20 10.69
C ILE A 352 -22.18 11.32 11.71
N PRO A 353 -22.30 9.98 11.63
CA PRO A 353 -21.36 9.08 12.30
C PRO A 353 -19.90 9.38 11.88
N PRO A 354 -18.93 9.38 12.81
CA PRO A 354 -17.56 9.75 12.48
C PRO A 354 -16.92 8.74 11.52
N ALA A 355 -17.25 7.45 11.68
CA ALA A 355 -16.78 6.38 10.82
C ALA A 355 -17.33 6.46 9.38
N SER A 356 -18.45 7.16 9.15
CA SER A 356 -19.00 7.30 7.80
C SER A 356 -18.11 8.12 6.85
N LEU A 357 -17.13 8.88 7.36
CA LEU A 357 -16.11 9.52 6.51
C LEU A 357 -15.26 8.52 5.72
N GLN A 358 -15.19 7.26 6.16
CA GLN A 358 -14.54 6.19 5.39
C GLN A 358 -15.18 6.02 4.00
N GLY A 359 -16.43 6.44 3.81
CA GLY A 359 -17.13 6.37 2.53
C GLY A 359 -16.49 7.27 1.48
N LEU A 360 -15.80 8.34 1.91
CA LEU A 360 -15.04 9.23 1.02
C LEU A 360 -13.87 8.50 0.35
N VAL A 361 -13.28 7.50 1.00
CA VAL A 361 -12.23 6.66 0.40
C VAL A 361 -12.81 5.92 -0.81
N GLY A 362 -13.96 5.26 -0.63
CA GLY A 362 -14.66 4.55 -1.71
C GLY A 362 -15.07 5.47 -2.85
N ILE A 363 -15.65 6.64 -2.54
CA ILE A 363 -15.99 7.66 -3.54
C ILE A 363 -14.75 8.13 -4.29
N THR A 364 -13.63 8.35 -3.60
CA THR A 364 -12.38 8.76 -4.23
C THR A 364 -11.87 7.70 -5.19
N ILE A 365 -11.89 6.43 -4.78
CA ILE A 365 -11.47 5.31 -5.64
C ILE A 365 -12.36 5.23 -6.89
N LEU A 366 -13.68 5.39 -6.75
CA LEU A 366 -14.62 5.41 -7.87
C LEU A 366 -14.30 6.48 -8.94
N PHE A 367 -13.77 7.63 -8.52
CA PHE A 367 -13.31 8.65 -9.46
C PHE A 367 -11.87 8.43 -9.92
N ALA A 368 -10.99 8.02 -9.01
CA ALA A 368 -9.55 7.89 -9.26
C ALA A 368 -9.24 6.80 -10.29
N VAL A 369 -9.93 5.64 -10.24
CA VAL A 369 -9.68 4.52 -11.18
C VAL A 369 -10.02 4.89 -12.63
N PRO A 370 -11.23 5.40 -12.96
CA PRO A 370 -11.52 5.85 -14.32
C PRO A 370 -10.61 6.98 -14.79
N ILE A 371 -10.24 7.92 -13.92
CA ILE A 371 -9.28 8.99 -14.26
C ILE A 371 -7.91 8.38 -14.57
N TYR A 372 -7.48 7.40 -13.78
CA TYR A 372 -6.23 6.68 -14.02
C TYR A 372 -6.27 6.01 -15.40
N ASP A 373 -7.29 5.21 -15.69
CA ASP A 373 -7.35 4.44 -16.94
C ASP A 373 -7.62 5.29 -18.18
N ARG A 374 -8.45 6.33 -18.08
CA ARG A 374 -8.88 7.13 -19.25
C ARG A 374 -8.04 8.37 -19.50
N VAL A 375 -7.39 8.91 -18.47
CA VAL A 375 -6.61 10.16 -18.59
C VAL A 375 -5.13 9.88 -18.36
N PHE A 376 -4.79 9.26 -17.23
CA PHE A 376 -3.38 9.06 -16.87
C PHE A 376 -2.68 8.03 -17.76
N VAL A 377 -3.26 6.84 -17.97
CA VAL A 377 -2.63 5.78 -18.78
C VAL A 377 -2.37 6.22 -20.23
N PRO A 378 -3.31 6.84 -20.97
CA PRO A 378 -3.04 7.31 -22.33
C PRO A 378 -2.00 8.43 -22.38
N LEU A 379 -1.99 9.33 -21.40
CA LEU A 379 -1.00 10.40 -21.31
C LEU A 379 0.39 9.85 -20.99
N ALA A 380 0.48 8.96 -20.01
CA ALA A 380 1.71 8.29 -19.62
C ALA A 380 2.25 7.45 -20.77
N ARG A 381 1.41 6.69 -21.49
CA ARG A 381 1.81 5.91 -22.68
C ARG A 381 2.43 6.79 -23.76
N LYS A 382 1.90 8.00 -24.00
CA LYS A 382 2.49 8.97 -24.94
C LYS A 382 3.87 9.45 -24.51
N LEU A 383 4.14 9.50 -23.20
CA LEU A 383 5.41 10.00 -22.65
C LEU A 383 6.45 8.89 -22.46
N THR A 384 6.05 7.70 -22.03
CA THR A 384 6.95 6.59 -21.67
C THR A 384 7.11 5.56 -22.78
N GLY A 385 6.17 5.51 -23.74
CA GLY A 385 6.10 4.44 -24.74
C GLY A 385 5.66 3.07 -24.19
N HIS A 386 5.43 2.93 -22.89
CA HIS A 386 5.07 1.65 -22.27
C HIS A 386 3.57 1.33 -22.48
N PRO A 387 3.17 0.09 -22.82
CA PRO A 387 1.78 -0.27 -23.07
C PRO A 387 0.86 0.09 -21.88
N SER A 388 1.24 -0.21 -20.65
CA SER A 388 0.43 0.16 -19.46
C SER A 388 0.61 1.62 -18.99
N GLY A 389 1.33 2.46 -19.74
CA GLY A 389 1.66 3.85 -19.37
C GLY A 389 2.81 3.96 -18.36
N ILE A 390 2.72 3.29 -17.21
CA ILE A 390 3.82 3.14 -16.25
C ILE A 390 3.96 1.67 -15.84
N THR A 391 5.08 1.30 -15.23
CA THR A 391 5.25 -0.06 -14.71
C THR A 391 4.41 -0.26 -13.43
N VAL A 392 4.02 -1.52 -13.15
CA VAL A 392 3.24 -1.85 -11.94
C VAL A 392 4.02 -1.49 -10.66
N LEU A 393 5.35 -1.64 -10.67
CA LEU A 393 6.21 -1.21 -9.55
C LEU A 393 6.20 0.33 -9.40
N GLN A 394 6.26 1.10 -10.50
CA GLN A 394 6.13 2.56 -10.42
C GLN A 394 4.77 2.98 -9.85
N ARG A 395 3.69 2.31 -10.27
CA ARG A 395 2.33 2.54 -9.74
C ARG A 395 2.28 2.34 -8.22
N ILE A 396 2.80 1.22 -7.72
CA ILE A 396 2.89 0.94 -6.28
C ILE A 396 3.72 2.03 -5.56
N GLY A 397 4.90 2.38 -6.10
CA GLY A 397 5.77 3.40 -5.52
C GLY A 397 5.12 4.78 -5.38
N ILE A 398 4.30 5.20 -6.36
CA ILE A 398 3.51 6.45 -6.28
C ILE A 398 2.52 6.37 -5.11
N GLY A 399 1.81 5.26 -4.96
CA GLY A 399 0.88 5.08 -3.85
C GLY A 399 1.58 5.11 -2.48
N LEU A 400 2.74 4.47 -2.33
CA LEU A 400 3.58 4.55 -1.12
C LEU A 400 4.06 5.97 -0.81
N PHE A 401 4.36 6.76 -1.85
CA PHE A 401 4.71 8.18 -1.67
C PHE A 401 3.50 9.00 -1.18
N LEU A 402 2.31 8.77 -1.76
CA LEU A 402 1.08 9.42 -1.34
C LEU A 402 0.71 9.08 0.12
N SER A 403 1.02 7.88 0.62
CA SER A 403 0.77 7.54 2.03
C SER A 403 1.66 8.33 3.00
N ILE A 404 2.86 8.76 2.58
CA ILE A 404 3.70 9.68 3.37
C ILE A 404 3.03 11.05 3.45
N ILE A 405 2.57 11.58 2.31
CA ILE A 405 1.84 12.86 2.26
C ILE A 405 0.58 12.78 3.13
N ASN A 406 -0.13 11.65 3.11
CA ASN A 406 -1.30 11.42 3.95
C ASN A 406 -0.97 11.61 5.43
N MET A 407 0.08 10.95 5.93
CA MET A 407 0.48 11.07 7.35
C MET A 407 0.95 12.49 7.72
N ILE A 408 1.63 13.19 6.81
CA ILE A 408 1.99 14.60 7.02
C ILE A 408 0.73 15.45 7.16
N VAL A 409 -0.24 15.30 6.25
CA VAL A 409 -1.51 16.02 6.30
C VAL A 409 -2.28 15.70 7.59
N SER A 410 -2.36 14.43 7.97
CA SER A 410 -2.99 14.00 9.21
C SER A 410 -2.33 14.61 10.45
N ALA A 411 -1.00 14.66 10.49
CA ALA A 411 -0.27 15.29 11.58
C ALA A 411 -0.61 16.79 11.67
N LEU A 412 -0.60 17.51 10.54
CA LEU A 412 -0.93 18.94 10.51
C LEU A 412 -2.37 19.24 10.94
N VAL A 413 -3.33 18.43 10.48
CA VAL A 413 -4.73 18.56 10.86
C VAL A 413 -4.91 18.29 12.36
N GLU A 414 -4.20 17.31 12.90
CA GLU A 414 -4.25 16.98 14.31
C GLU A 414 -3.60 18.06 15.20
N THR A 415 -2.45 18.59 14.82
CA THR A 415 -1.84 19.74 15.50
C THR A 415 -2.79 20.93 15.54
N LYS A 416 -3.54 21.19 14.46
CA LYS A 416 -4.56 22.24 14.44
C LYS A 416 -5.73 21.93 15.39
N ARG A 417 -6.21 20.68 15.40
CA ARG A 417 -7.30 20.23 16.29
C ARG A 417 -6.93 20.40 17.77
N VAL A 418 -5.75 19.92 18.17
CA VAL A 418 -5.22 20.07 19.54
C VAL A 418 -5.00 21.55 19.89
N GLY A 419 -4.55 22.36 18.93
CA GLY A 419 -4.42 23.81 19.10
C GLY A 419 -5.75 24.50 19.45
N ILE A 420 -6.86 24.10 18.79
CA ILE A 420 -8.21 24.60 19.09
C ILE A 420 -8.66 24.11 20.48
N ALA A 421 -8.38 22.85 20.83
CA ALA A 421 -8.70 22.36 22.17
C ALA A 421 -8.02 23.18 23.27
N ARG A 422 -6.79 23.64 23.04
CA ARG A 422 -6.07 24.55 23.94
C ARG A 422 -6.68 25.95 24.01
N GLU A 423 -7.06 26.51 22.87
CA GLU A 423 -7.60 27.86 22.77
C GLU A 423 -8.95 28.00 23.50
N TYR A 424 -9.78 26.97 23.46
CA TYR A 424 -11.10 26.94 24.10
C TYR A 424 -11.09 26.31 25.51
N ASP A 425 -9.92 26.01 26.07
CA ASP A 425 -9.76 25.37 27.38
C ASP A 425 -10.49 24.01 27.52
N LEU A 426 -10.50 23.23 26.44
CA LEU A 426 -11.15 21.91 26.33
C LEU A 426 -10.16 20.74 26.42
N ILE A 427 -8.89 21.00 26.74
CA ILE A 427 -7.82 19.97 26.80
C ILE A 427 -8.17 18.86 27.78
N ASP A 428 -8.65 19.19 28.98
CA ASP A 428 -8.93 18.19 30.03
C ASP A 428 -10.32 17.55 29.90
N ASN A 429 -11.13 17.94 28.91
CA ASN A 429 -12.44 17.35 28.67
C ASN A 429 -12.41 16.33 27.53
N PRO A 430 -12.34 15.02 27.82
CA PRO A 430 -12.20 13.97 26.80
C PRO A 430 -13.45 13.76 25.92
N LYS A 431 -14.61 14.25 26.36
CA LYS A 431 -15.89 14.09 25.62
C LYS A 431 -16.36 15.40 24.99
N ALA A 432 -15.59 16.48 25.10
CA ALA A 432 -15.95 17.76 24.50
C ALA A 432 -15.91 17.66 22.97
N VAL A 433 -16.95 18.19 22.35
CA VAL A 433 -16.98 18.42 20.90
C VAL A 433 -16.28 19.75 20.63
N LEU A 434 -15.17 19.69 19.89
CA LEU A 434 -14.40 20.88 19.54
C LEU A 434 -15.14 21.70 18.47
N PRO A 435 -15.01 23.05 18.49
CA PRO A 435 -15.57 23.94 17.47
C PRO A 435 -14.78 23.89 16.15
N MET A 436 -14.50 22.68 15.66
CA MET A 436 -13.82 22.40 14.41
C MET A 436 -14.67 21.43 13.59
N THR A 437 -14.97 21.77 12.34
CA THR A 437 -15.83 20.94 11.49
C THR A 437 -15.13 19.66 11.06
N ILE A 438 -15.87 18.56 11.02
CA ILE A 438 -15.35 17.24 10.62
C ILE A 438 -14.75 17.22 9.19
N TRP A 439 -15.16 18.16 8.33
CA TRP A 439 -14.68 18.32 6.96
C TRP A 439 -13.18 18.65 6.85
N TRP A 440 -12.53 19.08 7.92
CA TRP A 440 -11.07 19.20 7.96
C TRP A 440 -10.35 17.86 7.79
N LEU A 441 -11.02 16.73 8.03
CA LEU A 441 -10.47 15.39 7.77
C LEU A 441 -10.57 14.99 6.28
N LEU A 442 -11.31 15.74 5.45
CA LEU A 442 -11.51 15.41 4.05
C LEU A 442 -10.18 15.18 3.29
N PRO A 443 -9.12 16.01 3.43
CA PRO A 443 -7.87 15.81 2.71
C PRO A 443 -7.20 14.45 2.99
N GLN A 444 -7.11 14.03 4.26
CA GLN A 444 -6.50 12.75 4.60
C GLN A 444 -7.31 11.55 4.07
N TYR A 445 -8.65 11.59 4.15
CA TYR A 445 -9.48 10.51 3.59
C TYR A 445 -9.39 10.44 2.05
N MET A 446 -9.36 11.58 1.34
CA MET A 446 -9.21 11.61 -0.11
C MET A 446 -7.82 11.13 -0.55
N ILE A 447 -6.74 11.58 0.09
CA ILE A 447 -5.38 11.14 -0.24
C ILE A 447 -5.24 9.63 0.02
N THR A 448 -5.83 9.13 1.11
CA THR A 448 -5.90 7.70 1.41
C THR A 448 -6.54 6.92 0.25
N GLY A 449 -7.69 7.37 -0.27
CA GLY A 449 -8.36 6.71 -1.40
C GLY A 449 -7.56 6.72 -2.71
N VAL A 450 -6.88 7.82 -3.04
CA VAL A 450 -5.99 7.84 -4.21
C VAL A 450 -4.80 6.90 -3.99
N SER A 451 -4.18 6.96 -2.81
CA SER A 451 -3.05 6.12 -2.43
C SER A 451 -3.39 4.61 -2.50
N ASP A 452 -4.60 4.22 -2.08
CA ASP A 452 -5.12 2.85 -2.21
C ASP A 452 -5.31 2.41 -3.67
N ALA A 453 -5.88 3.27 -4.52
CA ALA A 453 -6.10 2.96 -5.94
C ALA A 453 -4.77 2.71 -6.71
N PHE A 454 -3.67 3.28 -6.23
CA PHE A 454 -2.33 3.04 -6.77
C PHE A 454 -1.67 1.80 -6.15
N THR A 455 -1.59 1.73 -4.82
CA THR A 455 -0.84 0.66 -4.13
C THR A 455 -1.57 -0.67 -4.13
N ILE A 456 -2.82 -0.73 -3.66
CA ILE A 456 -3.54 -2.01 -3.48
C ILE A 456 -3.86 -2.62 -4.84
N VAL A 457 -4.35 -1.82 -5.80
CA VAL A 457 -4.61 -2.32 -7.16
C VAL A 457 -3.31 -2.76 -7.84
N GLY A 458 -2.22 -2.00 -7.68
CA GLY A 458 -0.91 -2.38 -8.20
C GLY A 458 -0.36 -3.66 -7.57
N LEU A 459 -0.54 -3.86 -6.27
CA LEU A 459 -0.15 -5.10 -5.58
C LEU A 459 -0.99 -6.28 -6.05
N GLN A 460 -2.30 -6.11 -6.20
CA GLN A 460 -3.18 -7.14 -6.74
C GLN A 460 -2.75 -7.54 -8.17
N GLU A 461 -2.49 -6.57 -9.04
CA GLU A 461 -2.01 -6.78 -10.42
C GLU A 461 -0.65 -7.51 -10.42
N LEU A 462 0.32 -7.02 -9.64
CA LEU A 462 1.64 -7.63 -9.54
C LEU A 462 1.57 -9.09 -9.05
N PHE A 463 0.86 -9.34 -7.96
CA PHE A 463 0.76 -10.68 -7.39
C PHE A 463 -0.02 -11.63 -8.31
N TYR A 464 -1.02 -11.13 -9.03
CA TYR A 464 -1.76 -11.94 -9.99
C TYR A 464 -0.88 -12.34 -11.18
N ASP A 465 -0.18 -11.37 -11.79
CA ASP A 465 0.60 -11.59 -13.01
C ASP A 465 1.88 -12.40 -12.76
N GLN A 466 2.54 -12.16 -11.63
CA GLN A 466 3.81 -12.80 -11.31
C GLN A 466 3.63 -14.20 -10.70
N MET A 467 2.45 -14.52 -10.17
CA MET A 467 2.20 -15.85 -9.62
C MET A 467 2.03 -16.88 -10.74
N PRO A 468 2.46 -18.14 -10.49
CA PRO A 468 2.22 -19.22 -11.42
C PRO A 468 0.76 -19.67 -11.38
N GLU A 469 0.28 -20.24 -12.48
CA GLU A 469 -1.14 -20.60 -12.63
C GLU A 469 -1.60 -21.61 -11.57
N SER A 470 -0.71 -22.55 -11.24
CA SER A 470 -0.92 -23.57 -10.21
C SER A 470 -1.08 -23.00 -8.78
N MET A 471 -0.77 -21.71 -8.57
CA MET A 471 -0.76 -21.05 -7.26
C MET A 471 -1.54 -19.72 -7.27
N ARG A 472 -2.45 -19.53 -8.22
CA ARG A 472 -3.18 -18.26 -8.41
C ARG A 472 -4.04 -17.88 -7.19
N SER A 473 -4.72 -18.85 -6.55
CA SER A 473 -5.47 -18.60 -5.29
C SER A 473 -4.54 -18.16 -4.15
N LEU A 474 -3.35 -18.75 -4.05
CA LEU A 474 -2.34 -18.37 -3.06
C LEU A 474 -1.78 -16.97 -3.33
N GLY A 475 -1.60 -16.59 -4.60
CA GLY A 475 -1.24 -15.24 -5.01
C GLY A 475 -2.25 -14.20 -4.54
N ALA A 476 -3.54 -14.46 -4.72
CA ALA A 476 -4.62 -13.61 -4.22
C ALA A 476 -4.60 -13.52 -2.68
N ALA A 477 -4.36 -14.63 -1.98
CA ALA A 477 -4.23 -14.61 -0.52
C ALA A 477 -2.95 -13.89 -0.05
N ALA A 478 -1.87 -13.92 -0.83
CA ALA A 478 -0.58 -13.34 -0.47
C ALA A 478 -0.57 -11.81 -0.53
N TYR A 479 -1.29 -11.16 -1.45
CA TYR A 479 -1.39 -9.69 -1.39
C TYR A 479 -2.29 -9.23 -0.23
N ILE A 480 -3.39 -9.96 0.05
CA ILE A 480 -4.28 -9.67 1.19
C ILE A 480 -3.52 -9.82 2.52
N SER A 481 -2.60 -10.78 2.61
CA SER A 481 -1.80 -11.00 3.82
C SER A 481 -0.89 -9.82 4.19
N ILE A 482 -0.58 -8.90 3.25
CA ILE A 482 0.12 -7.64 3.54
C ILE A 482 -0.68 -6.83 4.57
N VAL A 483 -1.99 -6.72 4.38
CA VAL A 483 -2.90 -6.05 5.33
C VAL A 483 -2.88 -6.75 6.69
N GLY A 484 -2.82 -8.08 6.66
CA GLY A 484 -2.76 -8.92 7.85
C GLY A 484 -1.53 -8.64 8.72
N VAL A 485 -0.34 -8.82 8.15
CA VAL A 485 0.92 -8.60 8.85
C VAL A 485 1.13 -7.12 9.16
N GLY A 486 0.73 -6.23 8.26
CA GLY A 486 0.73 -4.78 8.48
C GLY A 486 -0.05 -4.37 9.72
N SER A 487 -1.22 -4.96 9.96
CA SER A 487 -2.01 -4.65 11.16
C SER A 487 -1.29 -5.07 12.45
N PHE A 488 -0.56 -6.18 12.45
CA PHE A 488 0.29 -6.56 13.59
C PHE A 488 1.51 -5.64 13.74
N VAL A 489 2.13 -5.22 12.64
CA VAL A 489 3.19 -4.20 12.68
C VAL A 489 2.64 -2.89 13.24
N SER A 490 1.41 -2.50 12.91
CA SER A 490 0.75 -1.33 13.48
C SER A 490 0.63 -1.44 15.01
N ASN A 491 0.32 -2.62 15.52
CA ASN A 491 0.29 -2.85 16.97
C ASN A 491 1.67 -2.76 17.60
N ALA A 492 2.69 -3.34 16.95
CA ALA A 492 4.07 -3.22 17.41
C ALA A 492 4.52 -1.75 17.46
N VAL A 493 4.15 -0.94 16.47
CA VAL A 493 4.43 0.50 16.45
C VAL A 493 3.69 1.23 17.56
N ILE A 494 2.40 0.95 17.79
CA ILE A 494 1.64 1.54 18.92
C ILE A 494 2.31 1.22 20.26
N VAL A 495 2.67 -0.06 20.49
CA VAL A 495 3.33 -0.49 21.73
C VAL A 495 4.70 0.17 21.89
N ALA A 496 5.50 0.24 20.83
CA ALA A 496 6.81 0.89 20.87
C ALA A 496 6.69 2.38 21.19
N VAL A 497 5.72 3.09 20.60
CA VAL A 497 5.48 4.50 20.88
C VAL A 497 4.97 4.70 22.31
N GLU A 498 4.03 3.88 22.80
CA GLU A 498 3.57 3.93 24.20
C GLU A 498 4.73 3.73 25.20
N GLU A 499 5.62 2.77 24.94
CA GLU A 499 6.77 2.46 25.80
C GLU A 499 7.86 3.54 25.78
N ILE A 500 8.19 4.07 24.60
CA ILE A 500 9.21 5.12 24.46
C ILE A 500 8.71 6.45 25.04
N SER A 501 7.46 6.83 24.76
CA SER A 501 6.87 8.08 25.24
C SER A 501 6.68 8.08 26.76
N SER A 502 6.21 6.97 27.33
CA SER A 502 6.06 6.84 28.79
C SER A 502 7.39 6.96 29.54
N LYS A 503 8.48 6.42 29.01
CA LYS A 503 9.84 6.60 29.55
C LYS A 503 10.34 8.04 29.45
N ALA A 504 9.92 8.77 28.43
CA ALA A 504 10.25 10.18 28.24
C ALA A 504 9.43 11.14 29.13
N GLY A 505 8.48 10.62 29.93
CA GLY A 505 7.73 11.36 30.94
C GLY A 505 6.30 11.72 30.55
N GLU A 506 5.88 11.51 29.30
CA GLU A 506 4.52 11.78 28.84
C GLU A 506 4.00 10.66 27.93
N LYS A 507 2.88 10.03 28.30
CA LYS A 507 2.22 9.04 27.44
C LYS A 507 1.55 9.73 26.25
N TRP A 508 2.08 9.54 25.04
CA TRP A 508 1.57 10.21 23.83
C TRP A 508 0.16 9.74 23.45
N LEU A 509 -0.10 8.44 23.51
CA LEU A 509 -1.40 7.85 23.14
C LEU A 509 -2.24 7.58 24.39
N GLY A 510 -3.06 8.56 24.76
CA GLY A 510 -4.00 8.50 25.89
C GLY A 510 -5.47 8.42 25.47
N ASP A 511 -6.34 8.15 26.44
CA ASP A 511 -7.80 8.08 26.20
C ASP A 511 -8.45 9.44 25.98
N ASN A 512 -7.83 10.49 26.52
CA ASN A 512 -8.20 11.86 26.21
C ASN A 512 -7.44 12.32 24.97
N LEU A 513 -8.11 12.28 23.82
CA LEU A 513 -7.51 12.70 22.55
C LEU A 513 -7.12 14.18 22.53
N ASN A 514 -7.75 15.04 23.33
CA ASN A 514 -7.41 16.47 23.40
C ASN A 514 -6.07 16.73 24.11
N ARG A 515 -5.61 15.76 24.90
CA ARG A 515 -4.32 15.78 25.60
C ARG A 515 -3.28 14.84 24.97
N ALA A 516 -3.72 13.86 24.18
CA ALA A 516 -2.85 12.94 23.47
C ALA A 516 -2.06 13.67 22.37
N HIS A 517 -0.80 13.26 22.18
CA HIS A 517 0.08 13.74 21.11
C HIS A 517 -0.06 12.81 19.89
N LEU A 518 -1.27 12.76 19.33
CA LEU A 518 -1.58 11.92 18.16
C LEU A 518 -0.91 12.46 16.88
N ASP A 519 -0.66 13.77 16.82
CA ASP A 519 0.11 14.39 15.74
C ASP A 519 1.56 13.91 15.70
N ASP A 520 2.22 13.79 16.87
CA ASP A 520 3.56 13.20 16.96
C ASP A 520 3.58 11.73 16.50
N PHE A 521 2.53 10.97 16.83
CA PHE A 521 2.39 9.60 16.32
C PHE A 521 2.27 9.56 14.79
N TYR A 522 1.51 10.47 14.18
CA TYR A 522 1.43 10.57 12.71
C TYR A 522 2.76 11.00 12.09
N TRP A 523 3.55 11.87 12.73
CA TRP A 523 4.91 12.19 12.29
C TRP A 523 5.83 10.97 12.30
N VAL A 524 5.75 10.13 13.34
CA VAL A 524 6.50 8.85 13.40
C VAL A 524 6.11 7.96 12.22
N LEU A 525 4.81 7.81 11.93
CA LEU A 525 4.35 7.03 10.79
C LEU A 525 4.83 7.59 9.44
N ALA A 526 4.89 8.92 9.29
CA ALA A 526 5.42 9.56 8.09
C ALA A 526 6.90 9.24 7.88
N VAL A 527 7.72 9.32 8.93
CA VAL A 527 9.17 9.02 8.87
C VAL A 527 9.40 7.53 8.56
N LEU A 528 8.70 6.63 9.25
CA LEU A 528 8.84 5.19 8.98
C LEU A 528 8.38 4.83 7.56
N SER A 529 7.33 5.48 7.05
CA SER A 529 6.87 5.33 5.66
C SER A 529 7.91 5.83 4.65
N ALA A 530 8.60 6.94 4.93
CA ALA A 530 9.69 7.43 4.08
C ALA A 530 10.88 6.46 4.04
N LEU A 531 11.26 5.87 5.18
CA LEU A 531 12.29 4.83 5.23
C LEU A 531 11.87 3.58 4.45
N SER A 532 10.61 3.16 4.59
CA SER A 532 10.05 2.03 3.84
C SER A 532 10.06 2.28 2.34
N LEU A 533 9.75 3.49 1.89
CA LEU A 533 9.82 3.88 0.47
C LEU A 533 11.25 3.81 -0.06
N CYS A 534 12.26 4.24 0.71
CA CYS A 534 13.66 4.11 0.30
C CYS A 534 14.06 2.65 0.08
N VAL A 535 13.65 1.75 0.99
CA VAL A 535 13.88 0.30 0.86
C VAL A 535 13.13 -0.26 -0.35
N TYR A 536 11.87 0.13 -0.53
CA TYR A 536 11.07 -0.26 -1.69
C TYR A 536 11.76 0.11 -3.01
N LEU A 537 12.24 1.35 -3.14
CA LEU A 537 12.90 1.83 -4.36
C LEU A 537 14.19 1.06 -4.64
N TRP A 538 14.95 0.68 -3.61
CA TRP A 538 16.13 -0.16 -3.76
C TRP A 538 15.78 -1.58 -4.24
N LEU A 539 14.74 -2.19 -3.66
CA LEU A 539 14.27 -3.52 -4.05
C LEU A 539 13.64 -3.55 -5.44
N ALA A 540 12.83 -2.54 -5.78
CA ALA A 540 12.16 -2.42 -7.07
C ALA A 540 13.17 -2.34 -8.24
N LYS A 541 14.34 -1.71 -8.02
CA LYS A 541 15.43 -1.71 -9.01
C LYS A 541 16.03 -3.09 -9.29
N SER A 542 15.97 -3.99 -8.31
CA SER A 542 16.54 -5.34 -8.40
C SER A 542 15.51 -6.39 -8.84
N PHE A 543 14.24 -6.00 -9.02
CA PHE A 543 13.14 -6.90 -9.32
C PHE A 543 13.16 -7.32 -10.79
N VAL A 544 13.05 -8.63 -11.04
CA VAL A 544 13.01 -9.20 -12.40
C VAL A 544 11.63 -9.77 -12.66
N TYR A 545 10.96 -9.25 -13.68
CA TYR A 545 9.64 -9.70 -14.12
C TYR A 545 9.67 -11.11 -14.72
N LYS A 546 8.58 -11.84 -14.52
CA LYS A 546 8.30 -13.14 -15.15
C LYS A 546 8.34 -13.02 -16.68
N LYS A 547 9.07 -13.91 -17.34
CA LYS A 547 9.11 -14.06 -18.80
C LYS A 547 8.52 -15.43 -19.17
N VAL A 548 7.69 -15.46 -20.22
CA VAL A 548 7.10 -16.70 -20.77
C VAL A 548 7.70 -16.90 -22.15
N ASP A 549 8.33 -18.05 -22.40
CA ASP A 549 8.92 -18.34 -23.71
C ASP A 549 7.79 -18.62 -24.72
N GLY A 550 7.81 -17.90 -25.85
CA GLY A 550 6.88 -18.10 -26.99
C GLY A 550 5.93 -16.95 -27.35
N ALA A 551 5.94 -15.82 -26.64
CA ALA A 551 5.07 -14.67 -26.94
C ALA A 551 5.61 -13.67 -27.99
N GLU A 552 6.85 -13.83 -28.47
CA GLU A 552 7.47 -12.86 -29.40
C GLU A 552 7.42 -13.25 -30.89
N THR A 553 6.93 -14.44 -31.26
CA THR A 553 6.97 -14.91 -32.66
C THR A 553 5.75 -14.59 -33.53
N SER A 554 4.75 -13.82 -33.07
CA SER A 554 3.52 -13.59 -33.84
C SER A 554 3.24 -12.14 -34.26
N ASN A 555 4.20 -11.21 -34.23
CA ASN A 555 3.99 -9.84 -34.74
C ASN A 555 5.12 -9.23 -35.59
N HIS A 556 6.08 -10.02 -36.08
CA HIS A 556 7.05 -9.55 -37.09
C HIS A 556 7.13 -10.50 -38.29
N GLN A 557 6.07 -10.53 -39.10
CA GLN A 557 6.16 -10.88 -40.51
C GLN A 557 5.73 -9.67 -41.34
N GLY A 558 6.70 -8.82 -41.66
CA GLY A 558 6.48 -7.63 -42.47
C GLY A 558 7.64 -6.65 -42.50
N SER A 559 8.87 -7.10 -42.78
CA SER A 559 9.87 -6.33 -43.55
C SER A 559 11.21 -7.08 -43.60
N SER A 560 11.56 -7.47 -44.81
CA SER A 560 12.88 -7.91 -45.25
C SER A 560 13.88 -6.75 -45.24
N LEU A 561 15.06 -6.90 -44.62
CA LEU A 561 16.39 -6.87 -45.28
C LEU A 561 17.55 -6.84 -44.25
N ASN A 562 18.62 -7.57 -44.61
CA ASN A 562 20.02 -7.46 -44.22
C ASN A 562 20.48 -8.10 -42.90
N LYS A 563 21.01 -9.32 -43.07
CA LYS A 563 22.02 -9.95 -42.22
C LYS A 563 23.28 -9.08 -42.14
N LEU A 564 23.81 -8.89 -40.93
CA LEU A 564 25.21 -8.54 -40.66
C LEU A 564 25.76 -9.57 -39.65
N PRO A 565 27.06 -9.92 -39.73
CA PRO A 565 27.61 -11.13 -39.12
C PRO A 565 27.88 -10.99 -37.62
N ASP A 566 27.94 -12.14 -36.95
CA ASP A 566 28.17 -12.35 -35.53
C ASP A 566 29.38 -11.60 -34.97
N GLY A 567 29.19 -11.05 -33.76
CA GLY A 567 30.29 -10.65 -32.88
C GLY A 567 30.16 -9.27 -32.25
N MET A 568 29.16 -9.04 -31.39
CA MET A 568 29.28 -8.03 -30.33
C MET A 568 28.30 -8.30 -29.19
N ILE A 569 28.85 -8.64 -28.03
CA ILE A 569 28.15 -8.64 -26.75
C ILE A 569 27.92 -7.17 -26.40
N VAL A 570 26.66 -6.73 -26.37
CA VAL A 570 26.28 -5.45 -25.77
C VAL A 570 25.44 -5.78 -24.53
N SER A 571 25.99 -5.42 -23.38
CA SER A 571 25.35 -5.47 -22.08
C SER A 571 24.27 -4.39 -22.02
N ASP A 572 23.03 -4.75 -21.69
CA ASP A 572 21.97 -3.79 -21.37
C ASP A 572 22.18 -3.22 -19.96
N ASP A 573 23.14 -2.31 -19.83
CA ASP A 573 23.35 -1.44 -18.68
C ASP A 573 23.57 -0.01 -19.20
N GLU A 574 22.50 0.66 -19.66
CA GLU A 574 22.38 2.13 -19.75
C GLU A 574 20.99 2.54 -20.30
N PHE A 575 19.98 2.54 -19.43
CA PHE A 575 18.72 3.26 -19.69
C PHE A 575 18.14 3.85 -18.39
N PHE A 576 18.98 4.57 -17.66
CA PHE A 576 18.58 5.49 -16.61
C PHE A 576 19.44 6.75 -16.70
N GLU A 577 19.34 7.46 -17.83
CA GLU A 577 19.73 8.86 -17.89
C GLU A 577 18.53 9.75 -18.19
N ALA A 578 18.58 10.91 -17.55
CA ALA A 578 17.54 11.90 -17.46
C ALA A 578 16.99 12.34 -18.82
N ILE A 579 15.66 12.52 -18.91
CA ILE A 579 15.03 13.32 -19.96
C ILE A 579 15.57 14.77 -19.82
N PRO A 580 16.34 15.30 -20.78
CA PRO A 580 16.67 16.71 -20.77
C PRO A 580 15.50 17.48 -21.37
N PHE A 581 14.87 18.34 -20.57
CA PHE A 581 14.03 19.41 -21.08
C PHE A 581 14.88 20.33 -21.96
N LYS A 582 14.69 20.28 -23.28
CA LYS A 582 15.22 21.27 -24.22
C LYS A 582 14.07 21.82 -25.05
N PHE A 583 13.66 23.04 -24.75
CA PHE A 583 12.91 23.87 -25.70
C PHE A 583 13.83 24.20 -26.88
N PRO A 584 13.41 24.02 -28.14
CA PRO A 584 14.11 24.64 -29.25
C PRO A 584 13.55 26.05 -29.48
N ILE A 585 14.38 27.06 -29.20
CA ILE A 585 14.25 28.40 -29.74
C ILE A 585 15.25 28.55 -30.89
N GLN A 586 14.72 29.00 -32.02
CA GLN A 586 15.32 29.74 -33.14
C GLN A 586 15.92 29.06 -34.38
N SER A 587 15.32 29.49 -35.50
CA SER A 587 15.90 30.07 -36.72
C SER A 587 16.60 29.16 -37.73
N GLY A 588 15.94 28.96 -38.86
CA GLY A 588 16.53 28.53 -40.13
C GLY A 588 15.57 28.86 -41.28
N ILE A 589 15.89 29.93 -42.02
CA ILE A 589 15.20 30.44 -43.20
C ILE A 589 15.58 29.57 -44.42
N GLY A 590 14.60 29.21 -45.27
CA GLY A 590 14.85 28.67 -46.61
C GLY A 590 13.54 28.33 -47.34
N PRO A 591 13.36 28.71 -48.63
CA PRO A 591 12.04 29.01 -49.20
C PRO A 591 11.41 27.87 -50.02
N ASN A 592 10.07 27.84 -50.08
CA ASN A 592 9.20 27.48 -51.23
C ASN A 592 7.77 27.20 -50.72
N ARG A 593 6.87 28.19 -50.75
CA ARG A 593 5.82 28.47 -51.76
C ARG A 593 4.61 27.50 -51.77
N LEU A 594 3.42 28.11 -51.55
CA LEU A 594 2.08 27.77 -52.07
C LEU A 594 1.41 26.52 -51.44
N LEU A 595 0.16 26.49 -50.94
CA LEU A 595 -1.04 27.35 -51.00
C LEU A 595 -1.93 27.01 -49.78
N LEU A 596 -2.55 28.04 -49.17
CA LEU A 596 -3.76 27.89 -48.35
C LEU A 596 -5.00 27.81 -49.25
N PRO A 597 -6.14 27.36 -48.72
CA PRO A 597 -7.22 28.33 -48.51
C PRO A 597 -7.85 28.30 -47.13
N ARG A 598 -8.12 29.53 -46.66
CA ARG A 598 -8.90 29.95 -45.50
C ARG A 598 -10.39 29.65 -45.67
N SER A 599 -11.06 29.28 -44.58
CA SER A 599 -12.37 29.81 -44.12
C SER A 599 -12.60 29.26 -42.71
N LYS A 600 -13.02 29.97 -41.65
CA LYS A 600 -13.68 31.26 -41.45
C LYS A 600 -13.16 31.90 -40.15
N ILE A 601 -13.03 33.22 -40.14
CA ILE A 601 -12.86 34.08 -38.97
C ILE A 601 -14.21 34.76 -38.72
N CYS A 602 -14.68 34.69 -37.48
CA CYS A 602 -15.62 35.57 -36.76
C CYS A 602 -15.45 35.15 -35.28
N ASN A 603 -15.41 35.98 -34.24
CA ASN A 603 -15.30 37.41 -34.00
C ASN A 603 -15.13 37.49 -32.47
N LEU A 604 -14.14 38.23 -31.95
CA LEU A 604 -14.17 38.69 -30.56
C LEU A 604 -15.03 39.95 -30.49
N GLU A 605 -15.98 40.04 -29.55
CA GLU A 605 -16.20 41.20 -28.66
C GLU A 605 -17.52 41.09 -27.87
N SER A 606 -17.48 41.66 -26.64
CA SER A 606 -18.43 41.57 -25.52
C SER A 606 -18.38 40.19 -24.84
N TRP A 607 -18.08 40.05 -23.55
CA TRP A 607 -18.80 40.64 -22.42
C TRP A 607 -17.83 41.22 -21.37
N HIS A 608 -17.84 42.56 -21.24
CA HIS A 608 -17.69 43.22 -19.95
C HIS A 608 -19.04 43.12 -19.23
N ASN A 609 -19.06 42.50 -18.05
CA ASN A 609 -19.95 42.78 -16.90
C ASN A 609 -20.11 41.52 -16.05
N TRP A 610 -19.24 41.36 -15.04
CA TRP A 610 -19.60 40.76 -13.75
C TRP A 610 -18.46 41.02 -12.74
N GLU A 611 -18.47 42.21 -12.16
CA GLU A 611 -17.88 42.46 -10.84
C GLU A 611 -18.97 42.24 -9.80
N GLY A 612 -18.75 41.33 -8.85
CA GLY A 612 -19.70 41.06 -7.78
C GLY A 612 -19.23 40.00 -6.78
N SER A 613 -18.61 40.48 -5.70
CA SER A 613 -18.30 39.79 -4.43
C SER A 613 -17.17 38.74 -4.41
N THR A 614 -16.02 39.12 -3.83
CA THR A 614 -15.14 38.16 -3.13
C THR A 614 -14.37 38.88 -2.01
N PRO A 615 -14.27 38.31 -0.78
CA PRO A 615 -13.62 38.93 0.39
C PRO A 615 -12.08 39.07 0.30
N TRP A 616 -11.49 38.76 -0.85
CA TRP A 616 -10.04 38.64 -1.02
C TRP A 616 -9.32 39.96 -1.33
N LYS A 617 -10.04 40.96 -1.89
CA LYS A 617 -9.46 42.29 -2.14
C LYS A 617 -9.26 43.10 -0.85
N GLU A 618 -10.17 43.00 0.12
CA GLU A 618 -10.02 43.66 1.44
C GLU A 618 -8.87 43.09 2.26
N PHE A 619 -8.56 41.80 2.12
CA PHE A 619 -7.44 41.17 2.82
C PHE A 619 -6.08 41.67 2.30
N LEU A 620 -5.95 41.85 0.98
CA LEU A 620 -4.73 42.34 0.35
C LEU A 620 -4.49 43.84 0.59
N GLU A 621 -5.54 44.66 0.69
CA GLU A 621 -5.42 46.07 1.03
C GLU A 621 -5.05 46.29 2.51
N ARG A 622 -5.60 45.49 3.44
CA ARG A 622 -5.19 45.55 4.86
C ARG A 622 -3.74 45.13 5.08
N TYR A 623 -3.27 44.10 4.36
CA TYR A 623 -1.90 43.62 4.45
C TYR A 623 -0.87 44.65 3.95
N ASN A 624 -1.19 45.36 2.86
CA ASN A 624 -0.30 46.36 2.29
C ASN A 624 -0.23 47.66 3.11
N SER A 625 -1.30 48.04 3.84
CA SER A 625 -1.27 49.22 4.71
C SER A 625 -0.40 49.06 5.97
N LEU A 626 -0.19 47.82 6.43
CA LEU A 626 0.62 47.52 7.63
C LEU A 626 2.13 47.49 7.34
N ARG A 627 2.53 47.29 6.08
CA ARG A 627 3.94 47.21 5.67
C ARG A 627 4.63 48.58 5.52
N PHE A 628 3.86 49.66 5.40
CA PHE A 628 4.40 51.01 5.17
C PHE A 628 4.60 51.86 6.43
N LYS A 629 4.22 51.37 7.62
CA LYS A 629 4.30 52.12 8.88
C LYS A 629 5.49 51.77 9.80
N SER A 630 6.39 50.88 9.42
CA SER A 630 7.53 50.47 10.28
C SER A 630 8.92 50.91 9.81
N SER A 631 9.05 51.65 8.70
CA SER A 631 10.37 52.02 8.14
C SER A 631 10.73 53.51 8.24
N LEU A 632 10.20 54.24 9.23
CA LEU A 632 10.61 55.62 9.52
C LEU A 632 10.76 55.85 11.02
N SER A 633 11.93 55.49 11.56
CA SER A 633 12.56 56.24 12.65
C SER A 633 14.04 55.86 12.78
N LYS A 634 14.92 56.75 12.28
CA LYS A 634 16.36 56.74 12.55
C LYS A 634 16.77 58.18 12.90
N LYS A 635 17.24 58.39 14.13
CA LYS A 635 18.16 59.43 14.69
C LYS A 635 17.89 59.42 16.21
N SER A 636 18.84 59.39 17.15
CA SER A 636 20.19 59.97 17.30
C SER A 636 20.81 59.21 18.50
N GLY A 637 22.09 58.84 18.57
CA GLY A 637 23.24 59.72 18.76
C GLY A 637 23.76 59.69 20.21
N LYS A 638 24.95 59.10 20.39
CA LYS A 638 25.97 59.30 21.46
C LYS A 638 25.82 58.62 22.86
N THR A 639 26.84 57.78 23.11
CA THR A 639 27.44 57.14 24.31
C THR A 639 27.98 58.12 25.38
N PRO A 640 28.69 57.72 26.48
CA PRO A 640 28.84 56.43 27.19
C PRO A 640 28.85 56.53 28.76
N SER A 641 28.82 55.41 29.51
CA SER A 641 29.85 55.05 30.53
C SER A 641 29.47 53.92 31.51
N LYS A 642 30.30 52.84 31.51
CA LYS A 642 30.94 52.08 32.62
C LYS A 642 30.08 51.60 33.80
N LEU A 643 30.11 50.36 34.32
CA LEU A 643 31.13 49.30 34.57
C LEU A 643 30.33 48.00 34.93
N LEU A 644 30.69 46.74 34.63
CA LEU A 644 31.77 45.94 35.23
C LEU A 644 31.82 44.49 34.63
N SER A 645 33.05 44.03 34.29
CA SER A 645 33.59 42.64 34.22
C SER A 645 32.93 41.60 33.27
N SER A 646 33.63 40.68 32.60
CA SER A 646 34.89 39.99 32.91
C SER A 646 35.49 39.31 31.66
N ARG A 647 36.82 39.46 31.54
CA ARG A 647 37.85 38.63 30.87
C ARG A 647 37.49 37.77 29.64
N SER A 648 38.01 38.25 28.51
CA SER A 648 38.58 37.41 27.44
C SER A 648 39.89 36.76 27.89
N ASN A 649 40.03 35.45 27.68
CA ASN A 649 41.31 34.86 27.28
C ASN A 649 41.04 33.66 26.38
N THR A 650 41.58 33.78 25.17
CA THR A 650 41.68 32.82 24.08
C THR A 650 42.52 31.61 24.44
N LEU A 651 42.02 30.39 24.19
CA LEU A 651 42.79 29.22 23.73
C LEU A 651 41.85 28.25 22.96
N PRO A 652 42.39 27.40 22.05
CA PRO A 652 41.78 27.07 20.76
C PRO A 652 41.03 25.74 20.72
N LEU A 653 39.90 25.71 20.03
CA LEU A 653 39.16 24.47 19.71
C LEU A 653 39.69 23.81 18.41
N ALA A 654 41.01 23.67 18.33
CA ALA A 654 41.70 23.04 17.20
C ALA A 654 42.43 21.76 17.65
N THR A 655 41.77 20.84 18.37
CA THR A 655 42.29 19.48 18.62
C THR A 655 41.19 18.49 19.04
N ILE A 656 40.22 18.15 18.19
CA ILE A 656 39.44 16.88 18.33
C ILE A 656 39.23 16.12 16.99
N MET A 657 39.71 16.61 15.84
CA MET A 657 39.65 15.83 14.59
C MET A 657 40.94 15.93 13.79
N ALA A 658 41.99 15.29 14.30
CA ALA A 658 43.15 14.92 13.49
C ALA A 658 43.14 13.40 13.32
N PHE A 659 42.52 12.92 12.23
CA PHE A 659 42.76 11.55 11.76
C PHE A 659 44.03 11.54 10.89
N PRO A 660 44.99 10.64 11.13
CA PRO A 660 46.19 10.56 10.30
C PRO A 660 45.81 10.09 8.88
N ARG A 661 46.30 10.81 7.87
CA ARG A 661 46.16 10.44 6.46
C ARG A 661 46.79 9.06 6.22
N GLY A 662 46.01 8.11 5.69
CA GLY A 662 46.58 6.91 5.04
C GLY A 662 46.04 5.52 5.43
N LYS A 663 44.82 5.36 5.97
CA LYS A 663 44.14 4.05 6.05
C LYS A 663 42.63 4.15 5.77
N PRO A 664 41.99 3.13 5.16
CA PRO A 664 40.57 3.20 4.79
C PRO A 664 39.67 3.19 6.03
N ILE A 665 38.69 4.09 6.04
CA ILE A 665 37.66 4.22 7.08
C ILE A 665 36.65 3.09 6.88
N THR A 666 36.56 2.15 7.82
CA THR A 666 35.50 1.13 7.86
C THR A 666 34.27 1.67 8.61
N GLY A 667 33.07 1.32 8.14
CA GLY A 667 31.78 1.90 8.57
C GLY A 667 31.46 1.84 10.07
N GLY A 668 32.20 1.05 10.86
CA GLY A 668 32.04 0.98 12.32
C GLY A 668 32.45 2.25 13.07
N SER A 669 33.38 3.06 12.54
CA SER A 669 33.88 4.26 13.23
C SER A 669 32.89 5.43 13.19
N ILE A 670 32.11 5.54 12.10
CA ILE A 670 31.06 6.55 11.93
C ILE A 670 29.85 6.21 12.80
N PHE A 671 29.49 4.92 12.89
CA PHE A 671 28.39 4.45 13.73
C PHE A 671 28.64 4.74 15.22
N LYS A 672 29.89 4.58 15.68
CA LYS A 672 30.26 4.86 17.07
C LYS A 672 30.26 6.36 17.40
N ALA A 673 30.62 7.23 16.46
CA ALA A 673 30.54 8.67 16.62
C ALA A 673 29.08 9.18 16.64
N CYS A 674 28.21 8.62 15.79
CA CYS A 674 26.77 8.93 15.80
C CYS A 674 26.06 8.43 17.06
N PHE A 675 26.45 7.25 17.57
CA PHE A 675 25.87 6.67 18.78
C PHE A 675 26.21 7.46 20.06
N GLU A 676 27.40 8.07 20.14
CA GLU A 676 27.76 8.93 21.27
C GLU A 676 27.16 10.35 21.15
N LEU A 677 26.91 10.85 19.93
CA LEU A 677 26.12 12.08 19.69
C LEU A 677 24.64 11.92 20.08
N GLN A 678 24.08 10.72 19.94
CA GLN A 678 22.69 10.41 20.32
C GLN A 678 22.45 10.51 21.84
N LYS A 679 23.49 10.38 22.68
CA LYS A 679 23.36 10.46 24.15
C LYS A 679 23.33 11.89 24.69
N SER A 680 23.63 12.90 23.88
CA SER A 680 23.90 14.27 24.34
C SER A 680 22.96 15.35 23.77
N LEU A 681 22.02 15.00 22.88
CA LEU A 681 21.07 15.94 22.29
C LEU A 681 19.60 15.45 22.42
N PRO A 682 18.63 16.34 22.70
CA PRO A 682 17.21 15.99 22.68
C PRO A 682 16.77 15.55 21.27
N LEU A 683 15.86 14.58 21.19
CA LEU A 683 15.40 13.91 19.95
C LEU A 683 15.01 14.89 18.83
N MET A 684 14.37 16.02 19.15
CA MET A 684 14.02 17.06 18.18
C MET A 684 15.22 17.74 17.53
N SER A 685 16.35 17.87 18.25
CA SER A 685 17.60 18.41 17.69
C SER A 685 18.28 17.39 16.78
N LEU A 686 18.18 16.09 17.11
CA LEU A 686 18.66 15.01 16.26
C LEU A 686 17.84 14.90 14.95
N ILE A 687 16.51 15.04 15.06
CA ILE A 687 15.61 15.08 13.91
C ILE A 687 15.93 16.29 13.03
N ASN A 688 16.07 17.49 13.60
CA ASN A 688 16.42 18.68 12.81
C ASN A 688 17.81 18.57 12.15
N LEU A 689 18.77 17.96 12.83
CA LEU A 689 20.10 17.70 12.29
C LEU A 689 20.05 16.67 11.15
N LEU A 690 19.26 15.60 11.29
CA LEU A 690 19.07 14.58 10.25
C LEU A 690 18.29 15.14 9.05
N THR A 691 17.25 15.94 9.27
CA THR A 691 16.51 16.62 8.20
C THR A 691 17.43 17.58 7.44
N ARG A 692 18.27 18.35 8.14
CA ARG A 692 19.28 19.23 7.52
C ARG A 692 20.38 18.45 6.81
N ALA A 693 20.84 17.33 7.38
CA ALA A 693 21.85 16.48 6.75
C ALA A 693 21.31 15.81 5.48
N LEU A 694 20.05 15.36 5.49
CA LEU A 694 19.38 14.80 4.31
C LEU A 694 19.11 15.87 3.25
N LEU A 695 18.74 17.10 3.65
CA LEU A 695 18.62 18.24 2.74
C LEU A 695 19.97 18.64 2.14
N LEU A 696 21.04 18.64 2.92
CA LEU A 696 22.40 18.91 2.45
C LEU A 696 22.92 17.79 1.57
N GLN A 697 22.60 16.53 1.87
CA GLN A 697 22.94 15.38 1.03
C GLN A 697 22.19 15.46 -0.30
N TRP A 698 20.91 15.85 -0.28
CA TRP A 698 20.09 16.09 -1.47
C TRP A 698 20.57 17.30 -2.30
N LEU A 699 21.01 18.38 -1.65
CA LEU A 699 21.61 19.54 -2.32
C LEU A 699 23.00 19.21 -2.89
N SER A 700 23.82 18.45 -2.17
CA SER A 700 25.17 18.05 -2.60
C SER A 700 25.15 17.08 -3.79
N THR A 701 24.10 16.25 -3.91
CA THR A 701 23.92 15.35 -5.07
C THR A 701 23.38 16.05 -6.31
N LYS A 702 22.88 17.29 -6.20
CA LYS A 702 22.41 18.09 -7.35
C LYS A 702 23.30 19.26 -7.75
N ILE A 703 24.33 19.60 -6.96
CA ILE A 703 25.21 20.77 -7.22
C ILE A 703 26.54 20.39 -7.93
N TRP A 704 26.81 19.11 -8.18
CA TRP A 704 28.03 18.67 -8.89
C TRP A 704 27.86 18.31 -10.37
N VAL A 705 26.71 18.62 -10.97
CA VAL A 705 26.51 18.50 -12.42
C VAL A 705 25.96 19.83 -12.97
N ALA A 706 26.80 20.48 -13.78
CA ALA A 706 26.60 21.72 -14.57
C ALA A 706 26.96 23.07 -13.90
N ASN A 707 28.17 23.55 -14.22
CA ASN A 707 28.75 24.91 -14.27
C ASN A 707 28.32 26.03 -13.27
N PRO A 708 29.27 26.86 -12.80
CA PRO A 708 29.07 27.76 -11.66
C PRO A 708 28.41 29.09 -12.07
N ILE A 709 27.34 29.47 -11.37
CA ILE A 709 26.87 30.86 -11.27
C ILE A 709 26.86 31.19 -9.77
N PRO A 710 27.44 32.32 -9.31
CA PRO A 710 27.49 32.63 -7.89
C PRO A 710 26.10 33.07 -7.43
N VAL A 711 25.43 32.23 -6.64
CA VAL A 711 24.17 32.59 -5.95
C VAL A 711 24.51 33.15 -4.57
N ASN A 712 24.06 34.37 -4.32
CA ASN A 712 24.20 35.06 -3.04
C ASN A 712 23.32 34.40 -1.97
N LEU A 713 23.95 33.81 -0.95
CA LEU A 713 23.31 32.99 0.09
C LEU A 713 22.44 33.77 1.09
N ASP A 714 22.49 35.10 1.09
CA ASP A 714 21.70 35.94 2.01
C ASP A 714 20.22 36.07 1.62
N MET A 715 19.83 35.63 0.41
CA MET A 715 18.44 35.75 -0.07
C MET A 715 17.56 34.52 0.24
N LEU A 716 18.18 33.39 0.63
CA LEU A 716 17.49 32.09 0.82
C LEU A 716 17.07 31.80 2.27
N PHE A 717 17.56 32.54 3.26
CA PHE A 717 17.25 32.35 4.69
C PHE A 717 16.23 33.35 5.26
N GLY A 718 15.46 34.03 4.40
CA GLY A 718 14.56 35.12 4.79
C GLY A 718 13.13 34.76 5.19
N ILE A 719 12.82 33.57 5.71
CA ILE A 719 11.45 33.24 6.18
C ILE A 719 11.47 32.26 7.37
N VAL A 720 11.85 32.70 8.58
CA VAL A 720 11.28 32.33 9.91
C VAL A 720 11.77 33.40 10.92
N PRO A 721 10.92 34.10 11.67
CA PRO A 721 11.40 35.02 12.71
C PRO A 721 11.96 34.23 13.92
N GLU A 722 13.28 34.32 14.14
CA GLU A 722 14.00 33.72 15.29
C GLU A 722 13.62 34.28 16.69
N ARG A 723 12.69 35.24 16.78
CA ARG A 723 12.45 35.98 18.03
C ARG A 723 11.43 35.40 19.00
N TRP A 724 10.81 34.26 18.70
CA TRP A 724 9.81 33.66 19.60
C TRP A 724 10.31 32.48 20.43
N PHE A 725 11.51 31.97 20.16
CA PHE A 725 12.01 30.74 20.78
C PHE A 725 12.85 30.96 22.05
N TRP A 726 13.31 32.19 22.30
CA TRP A 726 14.19 32.50 23.44
C TRP A 726 13.47 33.11 24.66
N GLU A 727 12.20 33.51 24.54
CA GLU A 727 11.47 34.17 25.64
C GLU A 727 10.80 33.18 26.62
N LYS A 728 10.72 31.89 26.28
CA LYS A 728 10.09 30.86 27.15
C LYS A 728 11.09 29.95 27.88
N SER A 729 12.40 30.08 27.61
CA SER A 729 13.44 29.25 28.23
C SER A 729 14.18 29.91 29.41
N MET A 730 13.85 31.18 29.74
CA MET A 730 14.43 31.92 30.88
C MET A 730 13.43 32.20 32.01
N ALA A 731 12.30 31.48 32.08
CA ALA A 731 11.27 31.68 33.12
C ALA A 731 11.07 30.47 34.06
N SER A 732 12.00 29.51 34.10
CA SER A 732 11.90 28.33 34.98
C SER A 732 13.17 27.97 35.74
N SER A 733 14.11 28.92 35.92
CA SER A 733 15.30 28.73 36.76
C SER A 733 15.20 29.57 38.04
N ASP A 734 14.24 29.26 38.90
CA ASP A 734 14.24 29.68 40.30
C ASP A 734 13.29 28.76 41.09
N PHE A 735 13.77 27.57 41.46
CA PHE A 735 13.43 26.83 42.69
C PHE A 735 14.12 25.45 42.68
N MET A 736 14.73 25.07 43.82
CA MET A 736 15.55 23.88 44.13
C MET A 736 17.07 24.04 43.89
N SER A 737 17.99 23.90 44.84
CA SER A 737 18.04 23.92 46.31
C SER A 737 19.54 24.00 46.70
N PRO A 738 19.91 24.45 47.92
CA PRO A 738 21.28 24.39 48.42
C PRO A 738 21.47 23.16 49.33
N ILE A 739 21.98 22.03 48.82
CA ILE A 739 22.56 20.96 49.67
C ILE A 739 23.69 20.26 48.91
N LEU A 740 24.91 20.80 48.97
CA LEU A 740 26.15 20.05 48.77
C LEU A 740 27.30 20.77 49.49
N SER A 741 27.45 20.50 50.79
CA SER A 741 28.73 20.66 51.48
C SER A 741 28.89 19.53 52.49
N GLY A 742 29.66 18.51 52.13
CA GLY A 742 29.92 17.37 52.98
C GLY A 742 30.76 16.31 52.29
N ILE A 743 32.02 16.62 52.00
CA ILE A 743 33.05 15.62 51.76
C ILE A 743 34.17 15.85 52.78
N SER A 744 34.43 14.83 53.58
CA SER A 744 35.74 14.56 54.17
C SER A 744 36.05 13.08 53.95
N PRO A 745 37.28 12.69 53.58
CA PRO A 745 37.59 11.35 53.11
C PRO A 745 38.00 10.41 54.25
N ASN A 746 37.80 9.11 54.05
CA ASN A 746 38.67 8.09 54.65
C ASN A 746 38.76 6.85 53.72
N LYS A 747 39.99 6.65 53.23
CA LYS A 747 40.59 5.51 52.50
C LYS A 747 40.12 5.19 51.08
#